data_AF-A0A2V6V6L4-F1
#
_entry.id   AF-A0A2V6V6L4-F1
#
_cell.length_a   1.000
_cell.length_b   1.000
_cell.length_c   1.000
_cell.angle_alpha   90.00
_cell.angle_beta   90.00
_cell.angle_gamma   90.00
#
_symmetry.space_group_name_H-M   'P 1'
#
loop_
_entity.id
_entity.type
_entity.pdbx_description
1 polymer ?
#
loop_
_entity_poly.entity_id
_entity_poly.type
_entity_poly.pdbx_seq_one_letter_code
_entity_poly.pdbx_strand_id
1 'polypeptide(L)'
;MLSRARVVGWTRFVLVAIASTVSIIVPRGPAFGQADLPSVFLDTAYSPPTTGRLITVSAGGNFQDALNRAQPGDIIDLQAGETFTPDPLTPGSLSGSFTLPNKAGAGWIYVRSSAHDQLPPAGARVTSANANLMPKIVSPAGLPAIKTDTGAHHYRFVGIEVKPAAGVVVSDLIALGTGAELLEGDLPHDIIFDRCYIHGDSSVGGKRGIALNSKATAVIDSYLADFKLVNQDSQAIAGWNGPGPFRIANNYLEGAGENVLFGGADPRILGLVPSDIDIRGNYFFKPSSWRPGDPSYAGTPWTVKTLLDLENARRVLIEGNVFENNWAGDYHGTAIRVTVRNSQGTAPWATVTDVTLRYNIVKLAAAGIAIYGRDDRNSSQATERIVVRDNRFYDIDSSRGGGDPAITNAGRLYEMRTSVPAAPNFVTIDHNTGDSEDGVPVGGVLVAGEGPPGTAASFVYKNNIAPRGQYGVSGPPGSGEGSATLDTYFPDHVFARNVIWGPSFSCAIYPAETFCPSASIDIGFVDRANQNYRLAPGTPYKNLGTDGKDIGADIDALETMTVGAVSGASNPPTPVRENVVWTNLVNVIAHGNSLQKTSGCDGCEDAGATSVQQITGPDGYVEFTASEPTTLRALGLSNGNTDMTAADIDFAIALWPFGGTDVRENDVWPPDSPSLTRYVPGDVFRIAVESRVVRYYKNGTLLYESKNAPLFPLLVDTTLLTMNSTITNAVILRYR
;
A
#
# COMPACT_ATOMS: atom_id res chain seq x y z
N MET A 1 69.24 -74.42 -24.99
CA MET A 1 68.43 -73.56 -25.87
C MET A 1 67.52 -72.71 -25.00
N LEU A 2 67.44 -71.39 -25.28
CA LEU A 2 66.33 -70.42 -25.06
C LEU A 2 65.35 -70.70 -23.89
N SER A 3 64.94 -69.80 -23.01
CA SER A 3 64.72 -68.34 -23.11
C SER A 3 64.28 -67.81 -21.73
N ARG A 4 64.35 -66.48 -21.52
CA ARG A 4 63.65 -65.76 -20.45
C ARG A 4 62.82 -64.63 -21.08
N ALA A 5 61.58 -64.50 -20.61
CA ALA A 5 60.67 -63.40 -20.91
C ALA A 5 60.80 -62.27 -19.86
N ARG A 6 60.56 -61.02 -20.27
CA ARG A 6 60.27 -59.90 -19.37
C ARG A 6 59.20 -58.97 -19.96
N VAL A 7 58.35 -58.51 -19.05
CA VAL A 7 57.16 -57.67 -19.17
C VAL A 7 57.54 -56.19 -19.29
N VAL A 8 56.79 -55.41 -20.08
CA VAL A 8 56.72 -53.94 -20.00
C VAL A 8 55.26 -53.50 -20.17
N GLY A 9 54.75 -52.71 -19.22
CA GLY A 9 53.40 -52.14 -19.21
C GLY A 9 53.33 -50.80 -19.95
N TRP A 10 52.16 -50.51 -20.55
CA TRP A 10 51.87 -49.27 -21.27
C TRP A 10 50.73 -48.49 -20.59
N THR A 11 50.99 -47.20 -20.40
CA THR A 11 50.14 -46.17 -19.77
C THR A 11 48.98 -45.79 -20.69
N ARG A 12 47.74 -45.69 -20.16
CA ARG A 12 46.56 -45.21 -20.88
C ARG A 12 46.43 -43.68 -20.77
N PHE A 13 46.39 -42.99 -21.91
CA PHE A 13 45.96 -41.60 -22.02
C PHE A 13 44.42 -41.55 -22.07
N VAL A 14 43.80 -40.76 -21.20
CA VAL A 14 42.36 -40.42 -21.25
C VAL A 14 42.21 -39.11 -22.01
N LEU A 15 41.49 -39.14 -23.14
CA LEU A 15 41.03 -37.98 -23.87
C LEU A 15 39.90 -37.32 -23.04
N VAL A 16 40.14 -36.14 -22.48
CA VAL A 16 39.07 -35.31 -21.93
C VAL A 16 38.47 -34.50 -23.08
N ALA A 17 37.23 -34.82 -23.47
CA ALA A 17 36.46 -33.99 -24.37
C ALA A 17 36.12 -32.67 -23.66
N ILE A 18 36.67 -31.56 -24.15
CA ILE A 18 36.31 -30.22 -23.72
C ILE A 18 34.93 -29.92 -24.31
N ALA A 19 33.88 -30.11 -23.51
CA ALA A 19 32.56 -29.56 -23.79
C ALA A 19 32.63 -28.06 -23.45
N SER A 20 32.92 -27.23 -24.45
CA SER A 20 32.75 -25.79 -24.37
C SER A 20 31.25 -25.49 -24.28
N THR A 21 30.73 -25.39 -23.06
CA THR A 21 29.45 -24.75 -22.81
C THR A 21 29.59 -23.28 -23.17
N VAL A 22 29.16 -22.92 -24.37
CA VAL A 22 28.83 -21.54 -24.70
C VAL A 22 27.65 -21.19 -23.81
N SER A 23 27.92 -20.53 -22.68
CA SER A 23 26.90 -19.82 -21.93
C SER A 23 26.37 -18.75 -22.88
N ILE A 24 25.25 -19.05 -23.53
CA ILE A 24 24.41 -18.02 -24.11
C ILE A 24 24.04 -17.13 -22.93
N ILE A 25 24.69 -15.97 -22.83
CA ILE A 25 24.21 -14.87 -22.03
C ILE A 25 22.90 -14.50 -22.69
N VAL A 26 21.81 -15.10 -22.21
CA VAL A 26 20.48 -14.54 -22.43
C VAL A 26 20.57 -13.18 -21.76
N PRO A 27 20.49 -12.06 -22.49
CA PRO A 27 20.41 -10.77 -21.84
C PRO A 27 19.21 -10.88 -20.89
N ARG A 28 19.43 -10.64 -19.59
CA ARG A 28 18.30 -10.42 -18.68
C ARG A 28 17.48 -9.31 -19.33
N GLY A 29 16.26 -9.65 -19.77
CA GLY A 29 15.28 -8.65 -20.14
C GLY A 29 15.10 -7.67 -18.98
N PRO A 30 14.53 -6.48 -19.24
CA PRO A 30 14.17 -5.54 -18.18
C PRO A 30 13.41 -6.30 -17.07
N ALA A 31 13.70 -6.00 -15.81
CA ALA A 31 12.96 -6.56 -14.68
C ALA A 31 11.47 -6.21 -14.87
N PHE A 32 10.66 -7.19 -15.27
CA PHE A 32 9.23 -6.98 -15.52
C PHE A 32 8.52 -6.63 -14.20
N GLY A 33 7.79 -5.51 -14.17
CA GLY A 33 6.62 -5.34 -13.30
C GLY A 33 6.82 -5.00 -11.82
N GLN A 34 7.95 -4.41 -11.38
CA GLN A 34 8.03 -3.90 -10.00
C GLN A 34 7.41 -2.50 -9.90
N ALA A 35 6.32 -2.38 -9.15
CA ALA A 35 5.79 -1.09 -8.71
C ALA A 35 6.65 -0.56 -7.55
N ASP A 36 7.08 0.69 -7.63
CA ASP A 36 7.73 1.34 -6.49
C ASP A 36 6.73 1.48 -5.32
N LEU A 37 7.15 1.10 -4.13
CA LEU A 37 6.37 1.31 -2.91
C LEU A 37 6.48 2.77 -2.45
N PRO A 38 5.59 3.25 -1.55
CA PRO A 38 5.80 4.51 -0.84
C PRO A 38 7.23 4.62 -0.31
N SER A 39 7.89 5.71 -0.68
CA SER A 39 9.27 6.02 -0.31
C SER A 39 9.34 6.87 0.96
N VAL A 40 8.33 7.72 1.17
CA VAL A 40 8.23 8.55 2.37
C VAL A 40 7.22 7.95 3.32
N PHE A 41 7.64 7.70 4.57
CA PHE A 41 6.78 7.19 5.63
C PHE A 41 6.36 8.33 6.56
N LEU A 42 5.06 8.41 6.84
CA LEU A 42 4.52 9.34 7.83
C LEU A 42 4.45 8.65 9.20
N ASP A 43 5.29 9.09 10.14
CA ASP A 43 5.26 8.59 11.51
C ASP A 43 3.95 8.97 12.21
N THR A 44 3.30 7.97 12.78
CA THR A 44 2.02 8.10 13.49
C THR A 44 2.08 7.59 14.92
N ALA A 45 3.27 7.25 15.42
CA ALA A 45 3.46 6.84 16.81
C ALA A 45 2.82 7.86 17.77
N TYR A 46 2.02 7.38 18.72
CA TYR A 46 1.37 8.25 19.69
C TYR A 46 2.38 8.72 20.74
N SER A 47 2.79 9.99 20.65
CA SER A 47 3.78 10.60 21.53
C SER A 47 3.36 12.02 21.91
N PRO A 48 2.46 12.18 22.90
CA PRO A 48 1.99 13.49 23.32
C PRO A 48 3.14 14.33 23.92
N PRO A 49 3.18 15.64 23.67
CA PRO A 49 4.19 16.52 24.26
C PRO A 49 4.16 16.50 25.79
N THR A 50 5.33 16.51 26.42
CA THR A 50 5.48 16.52 27.89
C THR A 50 5.94 17.85 28.46
N THR A 51 6.34 18.80 27.60
CA THR A 51 7.00 20.05 28.02
C THR A 51 6.17 21.31 27.78
N GLY A 52 5.07 21.23 27.02
CA GLY A 52 4.19 22.38 26.79
C GLY A 52 3.04 22.48 27.79
N ARG A 53 2.17 23.46 27.57
CA ARG A 53 1.04 23.78 28.44
C ARG A 53 -0.14 22.86 28.16
N LEU A 54 -0.84 22.47 29.22
CA LEU A 54 -2.18 21.91 29.13
C LEU A 54 -3.21 23.05 29.10
N ILE A 55 -3.95 23.14 28.00
CA ILE A 55 -4.94 24.17 27.71
C ILE A 55 -6.33 23.52 27.79
N THR A 56 -6.94 23.52 28.97
CA THR A 56 -8.29 22.99 29.15
C THR A 56 -9.35 23.92 28.55
N VAL A 57 -10.29 23.36 27.81
CA VAL A 57 -11.49 24.04 27.29
C VAL A 57 -12.72 23.28 27.76
N SER A 58 -13.38 23.83 28.77
CA SER A 58 -14.61 23.28 29.34
C SER A 58 -15.85 23.67 28.55
N ALA A 59 -17.02 23.16 28.96
CA ALA A 59 -18.33 23.56 28.45
C ALA A 59 -18.47 25.10 28.36
N GLY A 60 -18.88 25.60 27.20
CA GLY A 60 -19.01 27.04 26.94
C GLY A 60 -17.68 27.79 26.76
N GLY A 61 -16.54 27.11 26.80
CA GLY A 61 -15.23 27.68 26.54
C GLY A 61 -14.98 27.98 25.06
N ASN A 62 -14.10 28.94 24.79
CA ASN A 62 -13.76 29.33 23.42
C ASN A 62 -12.64 28.45 22.85
N PHE A 63 -13.01 27.49 22.00
CA PHE A 63 -12.05 26.61 21.34
C PHE A 63 -11.19 27.34 20.30
N GLN A 64 -11.73 28.33 19.57
CA GLN A 64 -10.93 29.10 18.61
C GLN A 64 -9.83 29.90 19.33
N ASP A 65 -10.14 30.51 20.48
CA ASP A 65 -9.12 31.20 21.29
C ASP A 65 -8.05 30.23 21.80
N ALA A 66 -8.43 29.00 22.13
CA ALA A 66 -7.47 27.95 22.51
C ALA A 66 -6.52 27.59 21.36
N LEU A 67 -7.05 27.43 20.14
CA LEU A 67 -6.24 27.23 18.93
C LEU A 67 -5.31 28.43 18.67
N ASN A 68 -5.82 29.65 18.82
CA ASN A 68 -5.06 30.89 18.59
C ASN A 68 -3.90 31.03 19.58
N ARG A 69 -4.09 30.70 20.86
CA ARG A 69 -3.06 30.85 21.90
C ARG A 69 -2.06 29.69 21.99
N ALA A 70 -2.43 28.49 21.54
CA ALA A 70 -1.57 27.32 21.59
C ALA A 70 -0.25 27.54 20.84
N GLN A 71 0.83 27.02 21.41
CA GLN A 71 2.17 26.99 20.84
C GLN A 71 2.61 25.55 20.58
N PRO A 72 3.55 25.32 19.64
CA PRO A 72 4.18 24.01 19.47
C PRO A 72 4.60 23.36 20.80
N GLY A 73 4.20 22.12 21.02
CA GLY A 73 4.40 21.38 22.27
C GLY A 73 3.23 21.47 23.26
N ASP A 74 2.23 22.33 23.03
CA ASP A 74 1.04 22.42 23.88
C ASP A 74 0.03 21.28 23.60
N ILE A 75 -0.82 21.03 24.61
CA ILE A 75 -1.99 20.15 24.51
C ILE A 75 -3.23 20.99 24.76
N ILE A 76 -4.17 21.01 23.83
CA ILE A 76 -5.54 21.51 24.01
C ILE A 76 -6.42 20.33 24.42
N ASP A 77 -6.98 20.40 25.63
CA ASP A 77 -7.79 19.35 26.24
C ASP A 77 -9.26 19.80 26.24
N LEU A 78 -10.04 19.25 25.32
CA LEU A 78 -11.44 19.58 25.12
C LEU A 78 -12.32 18.67 25.96
N GLN A 79 -13.22 19.24 26.76
CA GLN A 79 -14.08 18.48 27.65
C GLN A 79 -14.94 17.45 26.90
N ALA A 80 -14.78 16.17 27.23
CA ALA A 80 -15.56 15.08 26.66
C ALA A 80 -17.07 15.26 26.88
N GLY A 81 -17.87 14.86 25.89
CA GLY A 81 -19.34 14.98 25.93
C GLY A 81 -19.88 16.36 25.53
N GLU A 82 -19.08 17.41 25.64
CA GLU A 82 -19.47 18.78 25.32
C GLU A 82 -19.51 19.07 23.83
N THR A 83 -20.27 20.09 23.45
CA THR A 83 -20.40 20.56 22.07
C THR A 83 -19.72 21.92 21.90
N PHE A 84 -18.83 21.99 20.92
CA PHE A 84 -18.13 23.19 20.49
C PHE A 84 -18.60 23.56 19.08
N THR A 85 -19.19 24.75 18.97
CA THR A 85 -19.68 25.31 17.71
C THR A 85 -18.90 26.60 17.43
N PRO A 86 -18.41 26.82 16.20
CA PRO A 86 -17.83 28.11 15.81
C PRO A 86 -18.83 29.25 16.01
N ASP A 87 -18.36 30.45 16.38
CA ASP A 87 -19.24 31.61 16.54
C ASP A 87 -20.06 31.90 15.26
N PRO A 88 -21.35 32.27 15.38
CA PRO A 88 -22.19 32.54 14.22
C PRO A 88 -21.64 33.71 13.38
N LEU A 89 -21.80 33.60 12.06
CA LEU A 89 -21.40 34.60 11.08
C LEU A 89 -21.99 35.99 11.41
N THR A 90 -21.19 36.92 11.93
CA THR A 90 -21.51 38.34 11.82
C THR A 90 -21.43 38.75 10.34
N PRO A 91 -22.38 39.54 9.80
CA PRO A 91 -22.32 39.97 8.40
C PRO A 91 -20.97 40.62 8.05
N GLY A 92 -20.24 40.03 7.11
CA GLY A 92 -18.88 40.45 6.72
C GLY A 92 -17.73 39.64 7.34
N SER A 93 -18.01 38.68 8.22
CA SER A 93 -17.01 37.73 8.74
C SER A 93 -17.06 36.38 8.03
N LEU A 94 -15.89 35.84 7.67
CA LEU A 94 -15.70 34.45 7.23
C LEU A 94 -15.61 33.46 8.41
N SER A 95 -16.02 33.86 9.63
CA SER A 95 -16.01 33.04 10.84
C SER A 95 -17.28 32.18 10.92
N GLY A 96 -17.18 30.95 10.41
CA GLY A 96 -18.20 29.91 10.56
C GLY A 96 -17.61 28.49 10.66
N SER A 97 -16.31 28.40 10.96
CA SER A 97 -15.50 27.19 11.08
C SER A 97 -14.41 27.41 12.12
N PHE A 98 -13.97 26.37 12.83
CA PHE A 98 -12.73 26.44 13.60
C PHE A 98 -11.54 26.42 12.64
N THR A 99 -10.66 27.40 12.76
CA THR A 99 -9.51 27.60 11.88
C THR A 99 -8.24 27.20 12.60
N LEU A 100 -7.47 26.28 12.03
CA LEU A 100 -6.15 25.89 12.52
C LEU A 100 -5.13 26.93 12.08
N PRO A 101 -4.53 27.71 12.99
CA PRO A 101 -3.58 28.75 12.59
C PRO A 101 -2.23 28.16 12.18
N ASN A 102 -1.53 28.85 11.28
CA ASN A 102 -0.11 28.62 11.06
C ASN A 102 0.71 29.12 12.27
N LYS A 103 1.64 28.31 12.77
CA LYS A 103 2.39 28.55 14.00
C LYS A 103 3.89 28.55 13.71
N ALA A 104 4.63 29.44 14.37
CA ALA A 104 6.09 29.39 14.28
C ALA A 104 6.65 28.17 15.04
N GLY A 105 7.54 27.39 14.40
CA GLY A 105 8.19 26.21 14.99
C GLY A 105 7.74 24.89 14.37
N ALA A 106 8.30 23.76 14.82
CA ALA A 106 8.04 22.42 14.25
C ALA A 106 7.50 21.39 15.26
N GLY A 107 7.10 21.84 16.46
CA GLY A 107 6.52 20.96 17.48
C GLY A 107 5.04 20.73 17.27
N TRP A 108 4.56 19.54 17.67
CA TRP A 108 3.14 19.17 17.59
C TRP A 108 2.28 19.90 18.61
N ILE A 109 1.09 20.31 18.20
CA ILE A 109 -0.02 20.70 19.06
C ILE A 109 -1.03 19.55 19.06
N TYR A 110 -1.31 19.00 20.24
CA TYR A 110 -2.32 17.95 20.38
C TYR A 110 -3.66 18.58 20.75
N VAL A 111 -4.71 18.26 20.01
CA VAL A 111 -6.10 18.60 20.36
C VAL A 111 -6.80 17.29 20.72
N ARG A 112 -7.12 17.08 21.99
CA ARG A 112 -7.63 15.78 22.46
C ARG A 112 -8.87 15.89 23.31
N SER A 113 -9.60 14.79 23.40
CA SER A 113 -10.63 14.60 24.43
C SER A 113 -10.01 14.59 25.83
N SER A 114 -10.67 15.24 26.79
CA SER A 114 -10.35 15.13 28.21
C SER A 114 -10.57 13.72 28.77
N ALA A 115 -11.26 12.84 28.03
CA ALA A 115 -11.44 11.42 28.35
C ALA A 115 -10.60 10.48 27.46
N HIS A 116 -9.52 10.98 26.84
CA HIS A 116 -8.67 10.20 25.94
C HIS A 116 -8.09 8.91 26.55
N ASP A 117 -7.85 8.88 27.86
CA ASP A 117 -7.35 7.68 28.56
C ASP A 117 -8.38 6.53 28.63
N GLN A 118 -9.64 6.81 28.33
CA GLN A 118 -10.72 5.81 28.28
C GLN A 118 -11.04 5.34 26.86
N LEU A 119 -10.40 5.94 25.85
CA LEU A 119 -10.53 5.49 24.46
C LEU A 119 -9.78 4.17 24.26
N PRO A 120 -10.07 3.44 23.17
CA PRO A 120 -9.19 2.36 22.73
C PRO A 120 -7.72 2.82 22.68
N PRO A 121 -6.77 1.92 23.01
CA PRO A 121 -5.34 2.24 22.92
C PRO A 121 -4.96 2.60 21.47
N ALA A 122 -3.83 3.31 21.29
CA ALA A 122 -3.32 3.59 19.96
C ALA A 122 -3.10 2.29 19.16
N GLY A 123 -3.47 2.29 17.88
CA GLY A 123 -3.54 1.11 17.03
C GLY A 123 -4.88 0.39 17.09
N ALA A 124 -5.76 0.68 18.06
CA ALA A 124 -7.14 0.18 18.08
C ALA A 124 -8.12 1.29 17.69
N ARG A 125 -9.03 0.96 16.77
CA ARG A 125 -9.98 1.90 16.18
C ARG A 125 -11.15 2.20 17.11
N VAL A 126 -11.59 3.46 17.14
CA VAL A 126 -12.85 3.87 17.77
C VAL A 126 -14.08 3.45 16.96
N THR A 127 -15.22 3.34 17.61
CA THR A 127 -16.53 3.19 16.96
C THR A 127 -17.46 4.33 17.35
N SER A 128 -18.62 4.43 16.70
CA SER A 128 -19.66 5.39 17.11
C SER A 128 -20.11 5.24 18.57
N ALA A 129 -19.93 4.05 19.18
CA ALA A 129 -20.22 3.82 20.59
C ALA A 129 -19.29 4.59 21.55
N ASN A 130 -18.13 5.07 21.07
CA ASN A 130 -17.21 5.86 21.88
C ASN A 130 -17.54 7.37 21.88
N ALA A 131 -18.57 7.82 21.15
CA ALA A 131 -18.90 9.24 21.00
C ALA A 131 -19.15 9.99 22.33
N ASN A 132 -19.64 9.29 23.37
CA ASN A 132 -19.82 9.86 24.71
C ASN A 132 -18.49 10.23 25.40
N LEU A 133 -17.36 9.65 24.97
CA LEU A 133 -16.02 9.97 25.44
C LEU A 133 -15.37 11.08 24.61
N MET A 134 -16.07 11.66 23.63
CA MET A 134 -15.51 12.63 22.71
C MET A 134 -16.17 14.01 22.88
N PRO A 135 -15.41 15.11 22.83
CA PRO A 135 -15.97 16.43 22.54
C PRO A 135 -16.50 16.44 21.10
N LYS A 136 -17.56 17.21 20.86
CA LYS A 136 -18.19 17.35 19.54
C LYS A 136 -17.81 18.68 18.93
N ILE A 137 -17.17 18.67 17.78
CA ILE A 137 -16.96 19.84 16.95
C ILE A 137 -18.08 19.86 15.89
N VAL A 138 -18.98 20.83 15.98
CA VAL A 138 -20.20 20.88 15.16
C VAL A 138 -20.12 21.98 14.12
N SER A 139 -20.35 21.65 12.85
CA SER A 139 -20.55 22.63 11.78
C SER A 139 -21.94 23.29 11.89
N PRO A 140 -22.04 24.64 11.99
CA PRO A 140 -23.32 25.31 12.25
C PRO A 140 -24.15 25.66 11.00
N ALA A 141 -23.56 25.73 9.81
CA ALA A 141 -24.22 26.34 8.64
C ALA A 141 -23.74 25.82 7.27
N GLY A 142 -23.47 24.52 7.14
CA GLY A 142 -23.03 23.93 5.86
C GLY A 142 -21.57 24.24 5.47
N LEU A 143 -20.88 25.04 6.29
CA LEU A 143 -19.44 25.31 6.21
C LEU A 143 -18.63 24.17 6.83
N PRO A 144 -17.31 24.08 6.60
CA PRO A 144 -16.47 23.13 7.33
C PRO A 144 -16.57 23.34 8.84
N ALA A 145 -16.55 22.24 9.60
CA ALA A 145 -16.38 22.31 11.05
C ALA A 145 -14.96 22.74 11.41
N ILE A 146 -13.98 22.21 10.67
CA ILE A 146 -12.55 22.52 10.79
C ILE A 146 -12.01 22.94 9.42
N LYS A 147 -11.24 24.03 9.39
CA LYS A 147 -10.46 24.47 8.23
C LYS A 147 -9.04 24.86 8.65
N THR A 148 -8.14 25.00 7.69
CA THR A 148 -6.75 25.43 7.93
C THR A 148 -6.48 26.83 7.38
N ASP A 149 -5.66 27.61 8.08
CA ASP A 149 -4.94 28.72 7.44
C ASP A 149 -3.89 28.19 6.44
N THR A 150 -3.44 29.04 5.53
CA THR A 150 -2.31 28.77 4.63
C THR A 150 -1.08 28.34 5.43
N GLY A 151 -0.50 27.19 5.08
CA GLY A 151 0.66 26.62 5.76
C GLY A 151 0.41 26.16 7.20
N ALA A 152 -0.83 26.00 7.66
CA ALA A 152 -1.09 25.48 9.00
C ALA A 152 -0.52 24.07 9.18
N HIS A 153 0.14 23.82 10.31
CA HIS A 153 0.87 22.56 10.46
C HIS A 153 1.02 22.02 11.87
N HIS A 154 1.38 20.74 11.96
CA HIS A 154 1.74 20.02 13.19
C HIS A 154 0.58 19.94 14.20
N TYR A 155 -0.61 19.56 13.75
CA TYR A 155 -1.79 19.35 14.60
C TYR A 155 -2.19 17.87 14.66
N ARG A 156 -2.38 17.32 15.87
CA ARG A 156 -2.93 15.97 16.05
C ARG A 156 -4.23 16.00 16.84
N PHE A 157 -5.31 15.58 16.21
CA PHE A 157 -6.62 15.39 16.84
C PHE A 157 -6.73 13.99 17.40
N VAL A 158 -7.14 13.86 18.67
CA VAL A 158 -7.22 12.57 19.37
C VAL A 158 -8.56 12.42 20.06
N GLY A 159 -9.39 11.48 19.58
CA GLY A 159 -10.66 11.20 20.26
C GLY A 159 -11.72 12.28 20.10
N ILE A 160 -11.87 12.85 18.90
CA ILE A 160 -12.78 13.97 18.65
C ILE A 160 -13.94 13.50 17.77
N GLU A 161 -15.17 13.87 18.13
CA GLU A 161 -16.34 13.73 17.25
C GLU A 161 -16.44 14.99 16.38
N VAL A 162 -16.51 14.84 15.06
CA VAL A 162 -16.72 15.96 14.12
C VAL A 162 -17.95 15.66 13.29
N LYS A 163 -18.91 16.59 13.27
CA LYS A 163 -20.23 16.37 12.65
C LYS A 163 -20.92 17.66 12.18
N PRO A 164 -21.90 17.58 11.27
CA PRO A 164 -22.80 18.70 11.02
C PRO A 164 -23.83 18.88 12.14
N ALA A 165 -24.43 20.07 12.21
CA ALA A 165 -25.69 20.25 12.92
C ALA A 165 -26.78 19.33 12.31
N ALA A 166 -27.75 18.92 13.13
CA ALA A 166 -28.79 17.99 12.71
C ALA A 166 -29.55 18.49 11.48
N GLY A 167 -29.72 17.61 10.47
CA GLY A 167 -30.39 17.92 9.22
C GLY A 167 -29.59 18.83 8.27
N VAL A 168 -28.33 19.13 8.56
CA VAL A 168 -27.46 19.96 7.72
C VAL A 168 -26.53 19.09 6.89
N VAL A 169 -26.54 19.32 5.57
CA VAL A 169 -25.54 18.77 4.65
C VAL A 169 -24.34 19.72 4.60
N VAL A 170 -23.13 19.16 4.73
CA VAL A 170 -21.86 19.90 4.60
C VAL A 170 -21.10 19.37 3.40
N SER A 171 -20.48 20.29 2.61
CA SER A 171 -19.64 19.92 1.47
C SER A 171 -18.36 19.26 1.91
N ASP A 172 -17.57 19.94 2.73
CA ASP A 172 -16.29 19.46 3.24
C ASP A 172 -16.33 19.63 4.76
N LEU A 173 -16.57 18.55 5.50
CA LEU A 173 -16.73 18.64 6.95
C LEU A 173 -15.42 19.07 7.63
N ILE A 174 -14.30 18.56 7.12
CA ILE A 174 -12.95 18.99 7.43
C ILE A 174 -12.27 19.39 6.13
N ALA A 175 -11.87 20.66 6.03
CA ALA A 175 -11.20 21.22 4.87
C ALA A 175 -9.71 21.48 5.18
N LEU A 176 -8.84 20.54 4.78
CA LEU A 176 -7.40 20.76 4.81
C LEU A 176 -7.02 21.38 3.47
N GLY A 177 -6.61 22.65 3.52
CA GLY A 177 -6.41 23.46 2.34
C GLY A 177 -7.72 23.80 1.63
N THR A 178 -7.62 24.71 0.68
CA THR A 178 -8.73 25.17 -0.16
C THR A 178 -8.86 24.35 -1.44
N GLY A 179 -7.80 23.63 -1.82
CA GLY A 179 -7.69 22.99 -3.13
C GLY A 179 -7.41 23.98 -4.27
N ALA A 180 -7.19 25.26 -3.94
CA ALA A 180 -6.90 26.35 -4.87
C ALA A 180 -5.44 26.84 -4.78
N GLU A 181 -4.65 26.31 -3.84
CA GLU A 181 -3.24 26.61 -3.66
C GLU A 181 -2.46 26.30 -4.94
N LEU A 182 -1.54 27.20 -5.31
CA LEU A 182 -0.70 27.08 -6.51
C LEU A 182 0.73 26.64 -6.20
N LEU A 183 1.14 26.71 -4.94
CA LEU A 183 2.48 26.35 -4.47
C LEU A 183 2.37 25.34 -3.32
N GLU A 184 3.26 24.36 -3.30
CA GLU A 184 3.28 23.36 -2.21
C GLU A 184 3.53 23.98 -0.83
N GLY A 185 4.28 25.07 -0.76
CA GLY A 185 4.58 25.77 0.50
C GLY A 185 3.37 26.46 1.15
N ASP A 186 2.28 26.63 0.40
CA ASP A 186 1.04 27.22 0.89
C ASP A 186 0.09 26.17 1.51
N LEU A 187 0.34 24.89 1.22
CA LEU A 187 -0.49 23.80 1.71
C LEU A 187 -0.31 23.60 3.21
N PRO A 188 -1.38 23.27 3.96
CA PRO A 188 -1.22 22.75 5.30
C PRO A 188 -0.52 21.39 5.28
N HIS A 189 0.19 21.06 6.37
CA HIS A 189 1.02 19.86 6.43
C HIS A 189 1.19 19.33 7.86
N ASP A 190 1.58 18.08 8.02
CA ASP A 190 1.75 17.40 9.31
C ASP A 190 0.46 17.47 10.16
N ILE A 191 -0.64 16.93 9.64
CA ILE A 191 -1.93 16.87 10.34
C ILE A 191 -2.35 15.42 10.54
N ILE A 192 -2.74 15.06 11.77
CA ILE A 192 -3.14 13.70 12.12
C ILE A 192 -4.52 13.71 12.76
N PHE A 193 -5.42 12.85 12.26
CA PHE A 193 -6.65 12.47 12.93
C PHE A 193 -6.51 11.06 13.47
N ASP A 194 -6.55 10.91 14.79
CA ASP A 194 -6.26 9.68 15.52
C ASP A 194 -7.46 9.35 16.42
N ARG A 195 -8.06 8.18 16.24
CA ARG A 195 -9.21 7.73 17.05
C ARG A 195 -10.38 8.72 17.03
N CYS A 196 -10.64 9.36 15.90
CA CYS A 196 -11.74 10.32 15.74
C CYS A 196 -13.01 9.65 15.18
N TYR A 197 -14.17 10.19 15.53
CA TYR A 197 -15.45 9.84 14.93
C TYR A 197 -15.93 11.00 14.04
N ILE A 198 -15.79 10.87 12.72
CA ILE A 198 -16.04 11.97 11.78
C ILE A 198 -17.19 11.55 10.87
N HIS A 199 -18.34 12.21 10.95
CA HIS A 199 -19.52 11.69 10.27
C HIS A 199 -20.44 12.77 9.72
N GLY A 200 -21.13 12.43 8.62
CA GLY A 200 -22.23 13.22 8.07
C GLY A 200 -23.48 13.13 8.94
N ASP A 201 -24.57 13.79 8.52
CA ASP A 201 -25.86 13.58 9.18
C ASP A 201 -26.40 12.19 8.84
N SER A 202 -26.93 11.46 9.82
CA SER A 202 -27.42 10.09 9.59
C SER A 202 -28.59 10.05 8.61
N SER A 203 -29.41 11.10 8.56
CA SER A 203 -30.62 11.19 7.72
C SER A 203 -30.31 11.78 6.34
N VAL A 204 -29.65 12.94 6.31
CA VAL A 204 -29.43 13.70 5.05
C VAL A 204 -28.03 13.52 4.46
N GLY A 205 -27.12 12.90 5.22
CA GLY A 205 -25.75 12.63 4.79
C GLY A 205 -24.81 13.83 4.86
N GLY A 206 -23.76 13.75 4.06
CA GLY A 206 -22.71 14.76 3.90
C GLY A 206 -21.94 14.45 2.62
N LYS A 207 -21.33 15.47 2.00
CA LYS A 207 -20.58 15.24 0.76
C LYS A 207 -19.22 14.65 1.06
N ARG A 208 -18.37 15.32 1.83
CA ARG A 208 -17.03 14.84 2.19
C ARG A 208 -16.73 14.94 3.67
N GLY A 209 -16.12 13.89 4.20
CA GLY A 209 -15.55 13.88 5.54
C GLY A 209 -14.31 14.75 5.61
N ILE A 210 -13.25 14.35 4.90
CA ILE A 210 -11.98 15.07 4.85
C ILE A 210 -11.63 15.40 3.40
N ALA A 211 -11.56 16.69 3.09
CA ALA A 211 -10.89 17.20 1.90
C ALA A 211 -9.39 17.36 2.21
N LEU A 212 -8.57 16.54 1.57
CA LEU A 212 -7.17 16.25 1.93
C LEU A 212 -6.17 17.04 1.07
N ASN A 213 -6.44 18.33 0.82
CA ASN A 213 -5.54 19.21 0.04
C ASN A 213 -4.40 19.71 0.92
N SER A 214 -3.50 18.79 1.25
CA SER A 214 -2.43 18.95 2.23
C SER A 214 -1.16 18.21 1.80
N LYS A 215 -0.01 18.51 2.40
CA LYS A 215 1.27 17.86 2.05
C LYS A 215 1.55 16.61 2.87
N ALA A 216 1.22 16.54 4.14
CA ALA A 216 1.52 15.38 4.98
C ALA A 216 0.38 15.13 5.97
N THR A 217 -0.45 14.11 5.73
CA THR A 217 -1.66 13.88 6.53
C THR A 217 -1.88 12.40 6.84
N ALA A 218 -2.23 12.11 8.09
CA ALA A 218 -2.69 10.79 8.52
C ALA A 218 -4.13 10.82 9.04
N VAL A 219 -4.88 9.77 8.69
CA VAL A 219 -6.16 9.40 9.31
C VAL A 219 -6.00 7.97 9.81
N ILE A 220 -5.97 7.80 11.12
CA ILE A 220 -5.68 6.52 11.76
C ILE A 220 -6.68 6.16 12.84
N ASP A 221 -6.95 4.87 12.98
CA ASP A 221 -7.77 4.31 14.07
C ASP A 221 -9.16 4.98 14.18
N SER A 222 -9.66 5.58 13.09
CA SER A 222 -10.81 6.49 13.09
C SER A 222 -12.03 5.86 12.43
N TYR A 223 -13.21 6.41 12.72
CA TYR A 223 -14.49 5.96 12.21
C TYR A 223 -15.13 7.07 11.38
N LEU A 224 -15.26 6.86 10.07
CA LEU A 224 -15.83 7.82 9.12
C LEU A 224 -17.12 7.28 8.53
N ALA A 225 -18.24 7.98 8.73
CA ALA A 225 -19.58 7.47 8.42
C ALA A 225 -20.50 8.49 7.76
N ASP A 226 -21.56 8.00 7.11
CA ASP A 226 -22.68 8.79 6.61
C ASP A 226 -22.35 9.85 5.52
N PHE A 227 -21.28 9.65 4.76
CA PHE A 227 -20.98 10.50 3.59
C PHE A 227 -21.74 10.00 2.36
N LYS A 228 -22.96 10.50 2.18
CA LYS A 228 -23.90 10.07 1.14
C LYS A 228 -24.72 11.24 0.62
N LEU A 229 -24.87 11.33 -0.69
CA LEU A 229 -25.73 12.31 -1.35
C LEU A 229 -26.43 11.72 -2.56
N VAL A 230 -27.53 12.36 -2.96
CA VAL A 230 -28.25 12.06 -4.20
C VAL A 230 -27.76 13.02 -5.29
N ASN A 231 -27.50 12.50 -6.48
CA ASN A 231 -27.02 13.21 -7.69
C ASN A 231 -25.66 13.91 -7.52
N GLN A 232 -24.87 13.52 -6.53
CA GLN A 232 -23.53 14.05 -6.30
C GLN A 232 -22.61 12.98 -5.74
N ASP A 233 -21.35 13.02 -6.16
CA ASP A 233 -20.29 12.22 -5.57
C ASP A 233 -20.06 12.63 -4.11
N SER A 234 -19.85 11.64 -3.25
CA SER A 234 -19.65 11.81 -1.81
C SER A 234 -18.57 10.85 -1.32
N GLN A 235 -17.72 11.30 -0.39
CA GLN A 235 -16.54 10.57 0.07
C GLN A 235 -16.25 10.65 1.56
N ALA A 236 -15.73 9.58 2.17
CA ALA A 236 -15.16 9.71 3.52
C ALA A 236 -13.89 10.57 3.47
N ILE A 237 -13.00 10.28 2.51
CA ILE A 237 -11.74 11.01 2.31
C ILE A 237 -11.54 11.26 0.81
N ALA A 238 -11.23 12.50 0.43
CA ALA A 238 -10.84 12.81 -0.95
C ALA A 238 -9.68 13.80 -1.00
N GLY A 239 -8.68 13.55 -1.85
CA GLY A 239 -7.53 14.44 -2.06
C GLY A 239 -7.20 14.65 -3.53
N TRP A 240 -6.90 15.89 -3.93
CA TRP A 240 -6.54 16.20 -5.33
C TRP A 240 -5.44 17.25 -5.48
N ASN A 241 -5.26 18.17 -4.53
CA ASN A 241 -4.26 19.25 -4.60
C ASN A 241 -3.16 19.12 -3.55
N GLY A 242 -2.78 17.89 -3.17
CA GLY A 242 -1.77 17.62 -2.15
C GLY A 242 -0.72 16.60 -2.63
N PRO A 243 0.59 16.85 -2.46
CA PRO A 243 1.64 15.98 -3.00
C PRO A 243 1.87 14.69 -2.21
N GLY A 244 1.42 14.62 -0.95
CA GLY A 244 1.74 13.52 -0.04
C GLY A 244 3.10 13.66 0.66
N PRO A 245 3.42 12.80 1.65
CA PRO A 245 2.80 11.48 1.87
C PRO A 245 1.45 11.50 2.57
N PHE A 246 0.68 10.42 2.39
CA PHE A 246 -0.61 10.22 3.05
C PHE A 246 -0.70 8.86 3.70
N ARG A 247 -1.29 8.79 4.91
CA ARG A 247 -1.52 7.53 5.61
C ARG A 247 -2.98 7.39 6.01
N ILE A 248 -3.64 6.35 5.53
CA ILE A 248 -5.03 6.00 5.87
C ILE A 248 -4.96 4.59 6.46
N ALA A 249 -4.94 4.46 7.78
CA ALA A 249 -4.71 3.18 8.43
C ALA A 249 -5.71 2.82 9.53
N ASN A 250 -6.14 1.56 9.55
CA ASN A 250 -7.05 1.02 10.56
C ASN A 250 -8.35 1.82 10.73
N ASN A 251 -8.91 2.37 9.65
CA ASN A 251 -10.16 3.13 9.71
C ASN A 251 -11.38 2.29 9.33
N TYR A 252 -12.54 2.72 9.78
CA TYR A 252 -13.82 2.37 9.17
C TYR A 252 -14.24 3.51 8.25
N LEU A 253 -14.59 3.22 7.00
CA LEU A 253 -14.79 4.24 5.97
C LEU A 253 -16.09 4.00 5.20
N GLU A 254 -17.07 4.90 5.33
CA GLU A 254 -18.29 4.94 4.52
C GLU A 254 -18.36 6.16 3.61
N GLY A 255 -18.77 5.94 2.37
CA GLY A 255 -18.96 6.94 1.34
C GLY A 255 -19.83 6.34 0.25
N ALA A 256 -20.94 6.97 -0.12
CA ALA A 256 -21.83 6.42 -1.13
C ALA A 256 -21.17 6.47 -2.51
N GLY A 257 -20.59 7.61 -2.88
CA GLY A 257 -19.79 7.74 -4.09
C GLY A 257 -18.54 6.86 -3.99
N GLU A 258 -17.54 7.33 -3.27
CA GLU A 258 -16.27 6.65 -3.01
C GLU A 258 -16.02 6.61 -1.51
N ASN A 259 -15.47 5.55 -0.91
CA ASN A 259 -14.99 5.73 0.47
C ASN A 259 -13.73 6.60 0.46
N VAL A 260 -12.78 6.29 -0.42
CA VAL A 260 -11.55 7.08 -0.62
C VAL A 260 -11.34 7.38 -2.10
N LEU A 261 -11.00 8.64 -2.40
CA LEU A 261 -10.71 9.14 -3.74
C LEU A 261 -9.40 9.95 -3.76
N PHE A 262 -8.49 9.61 -4.66
CA PHE A 262 -7.38 10.49 -5.05
C PHE A 262 -7.61 11.01 -6.47
N GLY A 263 -8.16 12.22 -6.58
CA GLY A 263 -8.62 12.85 -7.82
C GLY A 263 -10.01 13.48 -7.68
N GLY A 264 -10.89 13.33 -8.67
CA GLY A 264 -12.19 14.02 -8.74
C GLY A 264 -12.10 15.51 -9.12
N ALA A 265 -10.92 16.10 -9.07
CA ALA A 265 -10.57 17.39 -9.62
C ALA A 265 -9.09 17.44 -9.99
N ASP A 266 -8.73 18.32 -10.93
CA ASP A 266 -7.36 18.56 -11.32
C ASP A 266 -6.61 19.29 -10.20
N PRO A 267 -5.36 18.90 -9.90
CA PRO A 267 -4.50 19.70 -9.03
C PRO A 267 -4.27 21.09 -9.64
N ARG A 268 -4.27 22.10 -8.77
CA ARG A 268 -3.95 23.49 -9.12
C ARG A 268 -2.46 23.78 -9.07
N ILE A 269 -1.70 22.98 -8.32
CA ILE A 269 -0.24 23.00 -8.31
C ILE A 269 0.28 22.32 -9.58
N LEU A 270 1.09 23.05 -10.35
CA LEU A 270 1.64 22.60 -11.63
C LEU A 270 2.52 21.34 -11.45
N GLY A 271 2.24 20.29 -12.22
CA GLY A 271 3.02 19.06 -12.19
C GLY A 271 2.73 18.11 -11.01
N LEU A 272 1.79 18.47 -10.13
CA LEU A 272 1.49 17.68 -8.94
C LEU A 272 0.81 16.35 -9.27
N VAL A 273 1.32 15.28 -8.66
CA VAL A 273 0.71 13.95 -8.59
C VAL A 273 0.76 13.51 -7.12
N PRO A 274 -0.38 13.30 -6.43
CA PRO A 274 -0.39 12.76 -5.08
C PRO A 274 0.47 11.49 -4.98
N SER A 275 1.43 11.47 -4.08
CA SER A 275 2.43 10.40 -4.02
C SER A 275 2.62 9.85 -2.62
N ASP A 276 3.23 8.66 -2.51
CA ASP A 276 3.61 8.04 -1.23
C ASP A 276 2.38 7.84 -0.32
N ILE A 277 1.39 7.11 -0.86
CA ILE A 277 0.09 6.88 -0.23
C ILE A 277 0.08 5.48 0.41
N ASP A 278 -0.14 5.42 1.72
CA ASP A 278 -0.18 4.18 2.51
C ASP A 278 -1.61 3.92 3.03
N ILE A 279 -2.31 2.93 2.46
CA ILE A 279 -3.69 2.55 2.80
C ILE A 279 -3.68 1.14 3.41
N ARG A 280 -3.76 1.02 4.74
CA ARG A 280 -3.61 -0.28 5.40
C ARG A 280 -4.63 -0.63 6.48
N GLY A 281 -5.06 -1.89 6.50
CA GLY A 281 -5.86 -2.42 7.61
C GLY A 281 -7.24 -1.77 7.77
N ASN A 282 -7.74 -1.07 6.75
CA ASN A 282 -9.03 -0.37 6.84
C ASN A 282 -10.18 -1.32 6.49
N TYR A 283 -11.35 -0.97 7.00
CA TYR A 283 -12.63 -1.53 6.56
C TYR A 283 -13.38 -0.50 5.69
N PHE A 284 -13.40 -0.77 4.40
CA PHE A 284 -14.14 -0.03 3.38
C PHE A 284 -15.52 -0.65 3.23
N PHE A 285 -16.57 0.12 3.52
CA PHE A 285 -17.92 -0.43 3.60
C PHE A 285 -18.96 0.52 3.02
N LYS A 286 -20.00 -0.04 2.41
CA LYS A 286 -21.28 0.65 2.16
C LYS A 286 -22.40 -0.07 2.91
N PRO A 287 -23.19 0.63 3.74
CA PRO A 287 -24.32 0.02 4.43
C PRO A 287 -25.36 -0.58 3.48
N SER A 288 -25.84 -1.79 3.78
CA SER A 288 -26.93 -2.43 3.02
C SER A 288 -28.23 -1.61 3.03
N SER A 289 -28.42 -0.78 4.06
CA SER A 289 -29.55 0.15 4.13
C SER A 289 -29.53 1.22 3.03
N TRP A 290 -28.41 1.39 2.33
CA TRP A 290 -28.29 2.30 1.17
C TRP A 290 -28.58 1.62 -0.16
N ARG A 291 -28.76 0.29 -0.18
CA ARG A 291 -28.92 -0.51 -1.40
C ARG A 291 -30.39 -0.73 -1.75
N PRO A 292 -30.91 -0.18 -2.87
CA PRO A 292 -32.25 -0.51 -3.34
C PRO A 292 -32.42 -2.03 -3.54
N GLY A 293 -33.53 -2.58 -3.03
CA GLY A 293 -33.84 -4.00 -3.12
C GLY A 293 -33.29 -4.87 -1.99
N ASP A 294 -32.44 -4.33 -1.11
CA ASP A 294 -32.06 -5.01 0.14
C ASP A 294 -33.21 -4.94 1.17
N PRO A 295 -33.45 -5.99 1.99
CA PRO A 295 -34.47 -5.95 3.04
C PRO A 295 -34.32 -4.81 4.06
N SER A 296 -33.09 -4.30 4.23
CA SER A 296 -32.78 -3.19 5.14
C SER A 296 -32.82 -1.81 4.48
N TYR A 297 -33.17 -1.72 3.19
CA TYR A 297 -33.13 -0.48 2.42
C TYR A 297 -33.96 0.64 3.07
N ALA A 298 -33.30 1.77 3.36
CA ALA A 298 -33.89 2.90 4.06
C ALA A 298 -34.73 3.83 3.17
N GLY A 299 -34.86 3.52 1.87
CA GLY A 299 -35.76 4.23 0.95
C GLY A 299 -35.13 5.38 0.15
N THR A 300 -33.88 5.76 0.42
CA THR A 300 -33.18 6.82 -0.33
C THR A 300 -32.15 6.26 -1.31
N PRO A 301 -32.27 6.54 -2.63
CA PRO A 301 -31.35 6.03 -3.64
C PRO A 301 -30.12 6.94 -3.74
N TRP A 302 -29.17 6.76 -2.82
CA TRP A 302 -27.91 7.50 -2.82
C TRP A 302 -27.11 7.25 -4.13
N THR A 303 -26.32 8.23 -4.56
CA THR A 303 -25.42 8.06 -5.71
C THR A 303 -24.26 7.16 -5.31
N VAL A 304 -24.26 5.93 -5.83
CA VAL A 304 -23.28 4.88 -5.52
C VAL A 304 -22.24 4.75 -6.63
N LYS A 305 -20.95 4.63 -6.27
CA LYS A 305 -19.87 4.32 -7.22
C LYS A 305 -18.97 3.16 -6.75
N THR A 306 -17.73 3.44 -6.36
CA THR A 306 -16.68 2.46 -6.01
C THR A 306 -16.30 2.57 -4.53
N LEU A 307 -15.55 1.63 -3.95
CA LEU A 307 -15.06 1.77 -2.57
C LEU A 307 -13.75 2.60 -2.56
N LEU A 308 -12.86 2.32 -3.51
CA LEU A 308 -11.62 3.07 -3.71
C LEU A 308 -11.49 3.50 -5.18
N ASP A 309 -11.09 4.76 -5.39
CA ASP A 309 -10.80 5.29 -6.71
C ASP A 309 -9.48 6.05 -6.74
N LEU A 310 -8.58 5.66 -7.64
CA LEU A 310 -7.33 6.34 -7.93
C LEU A 310 -7.40 6.94 -9.32
N GLU A 311 -7.45 8.27 -9.37
CA GLU A 311 -7.55 9.04 -10.60
C GLU A 311 -6.29 9.85 -10.92
N ASN A 312 -5.52 10.23 -9.89
CA ASN A 312 -4.19 10.79 -10.02
C ASN A 312 -3.36 10.39 -8.78
N ALA A 313 -2.42 9.47 -8.92
CA ALA A 313 -1.64 8.93 -7.80
C ALA A 313 -0.31 8.29 -8.23
N ARG A 314 0.68 8.28 -7.34
CA ARG A 314 1.95 7.57 -7.56
C ARG A 314 2.47 6.90 -6.28
N ARG A 315 3.14 5.74 -6.38
CA ARG A 315 3.71 5.01 -5.23
C ARG A 315 2.66 4.78 -4.14
N VAL A 316 1.68 3.95 -4.46
CA VAL A 316 0.55 3.65 -3.58
C VAL A 316 0.64 2.22 -3.09
N LEU A 317 0.47 2.01 -1.78
CA LEU A 317 0.34 0.69 -1.19
C LEU A 317 -1.04 0.53 -0.54
N ILE A 318 -1.76 -0.49 -0.99
CA ILE A 318 -3.08 -0.89 -0.49
C ILE A 318 -2.92 -2.29 0.09
N GLU A 319 -2.88 -2.41 1.41
CA GLU A 319 -2.50 -3.65 2.09
C GLU A 319 -3.37 -4.01 3.30
N GLY A 320 -3.80 -5.27 3.41
CA GLY A 320 -4.50 -5.74 4.60
C GLY A 320 -5.91 -5.15 4.78
N ASN A 321 -6.50 -4.59 3.72
CA ASN A 321 -7.83 -3.97 3.81
C ASN A 321 -8.95 -4.97 3.51
N VAL A 322 -10.15 -4.67 4.02
CA VAL A 322 -11.38 -5.35 3.64
C VAL A 322 -12.28 -4.37 2.90
N PHE A 323 -12.64 -4.71 1.67
CA PHE A 323 -13.55 -3.98 0.80
C PHE A 323 -14.86 -4.76 0.70
N GLU A 324 -15.97 -4.17 1.18
CA GLU A 324 -17.21 -4.90 1.36
C GLU A 324 -18.45 -4.13 0.88
N ASN A 325 -19.36 -4.88 0.25
CA ASN A 325 -20.73 -4.48 -0.07
C ASN A 325 -20.86 -3.37 -1.11
N ASN A 326 -20.33 -3.57 -2.32
CA ASN A 326 -20.53 -2.64 -3.44
C ASN A 326 -21.54 -3.18 -4.46
N TRP A 327 -22.37 -2.33 -5.05
CA TRP A 327 -23.43 -2.76 -5.98
C TRP A 327 -23.60 -1.78 -7.14
N ALA A 328 -24.54 -2.10 -8.02
CA ALA A 328 -24.89 -1.32 -9.20
C ALA A 328 -25.12 0.15 -8.86
N GLY A 329 -24.32 1.00 -9.51
CA GLY A 329 -24.38 2.45 -9.54
C GLY A 329 -23.58 2.90 -10.75
N ASP A 330 -22.75 3.93 -10.61
CA ASP A 330 -21.75 4.20 -11.64
C ASP A 330 -20.69 3.09 -11.68
N TYR A 331 -20.05 2.95 -12.84
CA TYR A 331 -18.99 1.97 -13.08
C TYR A 331 -19.40 0.52 -12.79
N HIS A 332 -20.70 0.21 -12.88
CA HIS A 332 -21.25 -1.15 -12.74
C HIS A 332 -20.95 -1.82 -11.39
N GLY A 333 -20.68 -1.01 -10.35
CA GLY A 333 -20.42 -1.51 -9.00
C GLY A 333 -19.04 -2.17 -8.81
N THR A 334 -18.06 -1.80 -9.64
CA THR A 334 -16.63 -2.09 -9.38
C THR A 334 -16.19 -1.59 -8.01
N ALA A 335 -15.57 -2.47 -7.21
CA ALA A 335 -15.14 -2.17 -5.86
C ALA A 335 -13.88 -1.28 -5.80
N ILE A 336 -12.94 -1.47 -6.72
CA ILE A 336 -11.69 -0.70 -6.75
C ILE A 336 -11.40 -0.24 -8.18
N ARG A 337 -11.12 1.04 -8.36
CA ARG A 337 -10.76 1.63 -9.65
C ARG A 337 -9.36 2.24 -9.64
N VAL A 338 -8.62 1.95 -10.72
CA VAL A 338 -7.28 2.48 -11.03
C VAL A 338 -7.37 3.09 -12.43
N THR A 339 -7.65 4.38 -12.50
CA THR A 339 -8.08 5.04 -13.74
C THR A 339 -7.61 6.47 -13.81
N VAL A 340 -6.55 6.75 -14.57
CA VAL A 340 -6.13 8.14 -14.77
C VAL A 340 -7.29 9.05 -15.20
N ARG A 341 -7.41 10.21 -14.55
CA ARG A 341 -8.38 11.25 -14.87
C ARG A 341 -7.77 12.63 -14.73
N ASN A 342 -7.80 13.36 -15.84
CA ASN A 342 -7.59 14.81 -15.94
C ASN A 342 -8.99 15.44 -16.03
N SER A 343 -9.68 15.51 -14.89
CA SER A 343 -11.10 15.79 -14.73
C SER A 343 -11.57 17.09 -15.40
N GLN A 344 -10.76 18.15 -15.39
CA GLN A 344 -11.11 19.44 -16.02
C GLN A 344 -10.25 19.77 -17.25
N GLY A 345 -9.33 18.88 -17.65
CA GLY A 345 -8.48 19.08 -18.83
C GLY A 345 -7.27 19.97 -18.58
N THR A 346 -6.98 20.32 -17.33
CA THR A 346 -5.92 21.25 -16.94
C THR A 346 -4.66 20.57 -16.38
N ALA A 347 -4.72 19.27 -16.10
CA ALA A 347 -3.60 18.48 -15.58
C ALA A 347 -3.15 17.37 -16.55
N PRO A 348 -2.54 17.69 -17.71
CA PRO A 348 -2.08 16.69 -18.67
C PRO A 348 -0.93 15.79 -18.15
N TRP A 349 -0.35 16.12 -16.99
CA TRP A 349 0.63 15.29 -16.29
C TRP A 349 -0.01 14.24 -15.37
N ALA A 350 -1.33 14.24 -15.18
CA ALA A 350 -2.05 13.29 -14.33
C ALA A 350 -1.72 11.84 -14.74
N THR A 351 -1.48 10.98 -13.74
CA THR A 351 -1.04 9.60 -13.92
C THR A 351 -1.45 8.73 -12.73
N VAL A 352 -1.53 7.42 -12.92
CA VAL A 352 -1.70 6.44 -11.85
C VAL A 352 -0.59 5.42 -12.01
N THR A 353 0.48 5.57 -11.23
CA THR A 353 1.69 4.77 -11.41
C THR A 353 2.18 4.15 -10.12
N ASP A 354 2.83 2.99 -10.21
CA ASP A 354 3.48 2.37 -9.05
C ASP A 354 2.47 2.07 -7.93
N VAL A 355 1.49 1.22 -8.24
CA VAL A 355 0.41 0.85 -7.29
C VAL A 355 0.54 -0.62 -6.94
N THR A 356 0.64 -0.93 -5.66
CA THR A 356 0.61 -2.31 -5.13
C THR A 356 -0.64 -2.56 -4.31
N LEU A 357 -1.46 -3.52 -4.73
CA LEU A 357 -2.58 -4.07 -3.97
C LEU A 357 -2.20 -5.47 -3.50
N ARG A 358 -2.02 -5.66 -2.19
CA ARG A 358 -1.69 -6.98 -1.63
C ARG A 358 -2.36 -7.33 -0.32
N TYR A 359 -2.65 -8.60 -0.10
CA TYR A 359 -3.26 -9.07 1.14
C TYR A 359 -4.59 -8.37 1.47
N ASN A 360 -5.39 -8.04 0.46
CA ASN A 360 -6.72 -7.46 0.66
C ASN A 360 -7.81 -8.51 0.43
N ILE A 361 -8.94 -8.32 1.09
CA ILE A 361 -10.18 -9.05 0.83
C ILE A 361 -11.15 -8.12 0.12
N VAL A 362 -11.68 -8.56 -1.02
CA VAL A 362 -12.79 -7.89 -1.71
C VAL A 362 -13.98 -8.85 -1.74
N LYS A 363 -15.13 -8.40 -1.21
CA LYS A 363 -16.30 -9.27 -1.09
C LYS A 363 -17.64 -8.55 -1.19
N LEU A 364 -18.68 -9.33 -1.46
CA LEU A 364 -20.07 -8.84 -1.57
C LEU A 364 -20.19 -7.68 -2.58
N ALA A 365 -19.44 -7.74 -3.68
CA ALA A 365 -19.33 -6.66 -4.66
C ALA A 365 -19.92 -7.08 -6.01
N ALA A 366 -20.39 -6.12 -6.80
CA ALA A 366 -20.79 -6.40 -8.17
C ALA A 366 -19.59 -6.73 -9.06
N ALA A 367 -18.45 -6.05 -8.90
CA ALA A 367 -17.22 -6.35 -9.63
C ALA A 367 -15.99 -6.05 -8.76
N GLY A 368 -14.85 -6.67 -9.09
CA GLY A 368 -13.59 -6.55 -8.35
C GLY A 368 -12.86 -5.25 -8.69
N ILE A 369 -11.84 -5.34 -9.55
CA ILE A 369 -10.90 -4.25 -9.85
C ILE A 369 -10.98 -3.85 -11.32
N ALA A 370 -11.08 -2.54 -11.58
CA ALA A 370 -10.95 -1.99 -12.93
C ALA A 370 -9.66 -1.17 -13.08
N ILE A 371 -8.90 -1.44 -14.14
CA ILE A 371 -7.62 -0.78 -14.46
C ILE A 371 -7.69 -0.20 -15.87
N TYR A 372 -7.67 1.13 -15.99
CA TYR A 372 -7.80 1.83 -17.26
C TYR A 372 -6.49 2.52 -17.63
N GLY A 373 -6.12 2.48 -18.92
CA GLY A 373 -4.78 2.89 -19.34
C GLY A 373 -4.54 4.40 -19.42
N ARG A 374 -5.53 5.19 -19.88
CA ARG A 374 -5.45 6.65 -19.96
C ARG A 374 -6.85 7.26 -19.80
N ASP A 375 -6.90 8.56 -19.56
CA ASP A 375 -8.14 9.32 -19.62
C ASP A 375 -8.71 9.34 -21.05
N ASP A 376 -9.98 8.95 -21.18
CA ASP A 376 -10.74 8.88 -22.44
C ASP A 376 -11.43 10.21 -22.82
N ARG A 377 -11.34 11.23 -21.97
CA ARG A 377 -11.96 12.56 -22.16
C ARG A 377 -10.93 13.66 -22.39
N ASN A 378 -9.82 13.62 -21.66
CA ASN A 378 -8.78 14.64 -21.69
C ASN A 378 -7.38 14.02 -21.82
N SER A 379 -6.40 14.80 -22.30
CA SER A 379 -5.01 14.33 -22.37
C SER A 379 -4.46 14.05 -20.97
N SER A 380 -3.74 12.94 -20.80
CA SER A 380 -3.15 12.52 -19.53
C SER A 380 -1.92 11.63 -19.79
N GLN A 381 -1.12 11.34 -18.76
CA GLN A 381 -0.12 10.29 -18.82
C GLN A 381 -0.76 8.90 -18.66
N ALA A 382 0.01 7.84 -18.85
CA ALA A 382 -0.49 6.47 -18.74
C ALA A 382 -0.64 6.00 -17.28
N THR A 383 -1.51 5.02 -17.09
CA THR A 383 -1.51 4.10 -15.94
C THR A 383 -0.47 3.03 -16.17
N GLU A 384 0.52 2.90 -15.28
CA GLU A 384 1.59 1.91 -15.46
C GLU A 384 2.11 1.34 -14.13
N ARG A 385 2.71 0.14 -14.18
CA ARG A 385 3.34 -0.53 -13.01
C ARG A 385 2.33 -0.76 -11.89
N ILE A 386 1.34 -1.60 -12.19
CA ILE A 386 0.29 -1.99 -11.26
C ILE A 386 0.51 -3.45 -10.84
N VAL A 387 0.61 -3.71 -9.54
CA VAL A 387 0.79 -5.04 -8.98
C VAL A 387 -0.41 -5.39 -8.12
N VAL A 388 -1.12 -6.46 -8.49
CA VAL A 388 -2.22 -7.05 -7.74
C VAL A 388 -1.80 -8.45 -7.32
N ARG A 389 -1.52 -8.65 -6.03
CA ARG A 389 -1.00 -9.94 -5.55
C ARG A 389 -1.52 -10.38 -4.20
N ASP A 390 -1.65 -11.68 -3.98
CA ASP A 390 -2.05 -12.23 -2.68
C ASP A 390 -3.37 -11.64 -2.15
N ASN A 391 -4.31 -11.31 -3.03
CA ASN A 391 -5.64 -10.84 -2.65
C ASN A 391 -6.66 -11.97 -2.77
N ARG A 392 -7.72 -11.87 -1.97
CA ARG A 392 -8.85 -12.78 -2.02
C ARG A 392 -10.12 -12.07 -2.46
N PHE A 393 -10.82 -12.67 -3.42
CA PHE A 393 -12.10 -12.21 -3.93
C PHE A 393 -13.15 -13.30 -3.69
N TYR A 394 -14.28 -12.97 -3.09
CA TYR A 394 -15.41 -13.89 -2.99
C TYR A 394 -16.74 -13.15 -2.96
N ASP A 395 -17.81 -13.81 -3.38
CA ASP A 395 -19.13 -13.19 -3.57
C ASP A 395 -19.08 -11.95 -4.47
N ILE A 396 -18.30 -12.07 -5.54
CA ILE A 396 -18.31 -11.14 -6.67
C ILE A 396 -19.44 -11.60 -7.60
N ASP A 397 -20.57 -10.91 -7.51
CA ASP A 397 -21.86 -11.41 -7.98
C ASP A 397 -22.46 -10.47 -9.01
N SER A 398 -22.75 -10.99 -10.21
CA SER A 398 -23.34 -10.18 -11.26
C SER A 398 -24.76 -9.73 -10.95
N SER A 399 -25.48 -10.41 -10.06
CA SER A 399 -26.82 -10.00 -9.60
C SER A 399 -26.79 -8.66 -8.84
N ARG A 400 -25.64 -8.31 -8.27
CA ARG A 400 -25.42 -7.02 -7.61
C ARG A 400 -25.19 -5.90 -8.61
N GLY A 401 -24.83 -6.19 -9.87
CA GLY A 401 -24.40 -5.23 -10.87
C GLY A 401 -25.49 -4.57 -11.72
N GLY A 402 -26.76 -4.98 -11.55
CA GLY A 402 -27.91 -4.31 -12.17
C GLY A 402 -27.82 -4.25 -13.70
N GLY A 403 -28.14 -5.33 -14.39
CA GLY A 403 -28.11 -5.41 -15.86
C GLY A 403 -27.71 -6.79 -16.38
N ASP A 404 -27.59 -6.93 -17.69
CA ASP A 404 -27.16 -8.18 -18.35
C ASP A 404 -25.66 -8.45 -18.06
N PRO A 405 -25.28 -9.57 -17.42
CA PRO A 405 -23.89 -9.93 -17.14
C PRO A 405 -23.03 -10.14 -18.41
N ALA A 406 -23.65 -10.35 -19.57
CA ALA A 406 -22.94 -10.43 -20.85
C ALA A 406 -22.47 -9.06 -21.36
N ILE A 407 -23.06 -7.96 -20.86
CA ILE A 407 -22.85 -6.58 -21.34
C ILE A 407 -22.28 -5.68 -20.24
N THR A 408 -22.52 -6.02 -18.98
CA THR A 408 -22.05 -5.26 -17.81
C THR A 408 -20.80 -5.93 -17.21
N ASN A 409 -19.89 -5.15 -16.61
CA ASN A 409 -18.73 -5.69 -15.87
C ASN A 409 -19.10 -6.51 -14.62
N ALA A 410 -20.39 -6.78 -14.42
CA ALA A 410 -20.97 -7.44 -13.28
C ALA A 410 -20.48 -8.90 -13.17
N GLY A 411 -20.08 -9.29 -11.97
CA GLY A 411 -19.56 -10.60 -11.60
C GLY A 411 -18.13 -10.87 -12.06
N ARG A 412 -17.34 -9.85 -12.39
CA ARG A 412 -15.96 -10.03 -12.89
C ARG A 412 -14.92 -9.64 -11.86
N LEU A 413 -13.83 -10.40 -11.79
CA LEU A 413 -12.70 -10.07 -10.89
C LEU A 413 -11.91 -8.87 -11.40
N TYR A 414 -11.65 -8.83 -12.71
CA TYR A 414 -10.83 -7.80 -13.33
C TYR A 414 -11.49 -7.21 -14.58
N GLU A 415 -11.30 -5.92 -14.76
CA GLU A 415 -11.56 -5.21 -16.01
C GLU A 415 -10.30 -4.44 -16.40
N MET A 416 -9.89 -4.58 -17.65
CA MET A 416 -8.80 -3.83 -18.25
C MET A 416 -9.27 -3.16 -19.53
N ARG A 417 -9.47 -1.84 -19.48
CA ARG A 417 -9.81 -1.08 -20.69
C ARG A 417 -8.55 -0.70 -21.44
N THR A 418 -8.48 -1.16 -22.69
CA THR A 418 -7.31 -1.02 -23.58
C THR A 418 -7.54 -0.03 -24.72
N SER A 419 -8.73 0.57 -24.81
CA SER A 419 -9.15 1.47 -25.88
C SER A 419 -9.15 2.94 -25.42
N VAL A 420 -8.37 3.74 -26.16
CA VAL A 420 -8.28 5.22 -26.18
C VAL A 420 -7.63 5.90 -24.96
N PRO A 421 -6.50 6.66 -25.12
CA PRO A 421 -5.46 6.57 -26.16
C PRO A 421 -4.34 5.54 -25.90
N ALA A 422 -4.36 4.78 -24.80
CA ALA A 422 -3.44 3.65 -24.58
C ALA A 422 -3.97 2.69 -23.51
N ALA A 423 -3.59 1.42 -23.59
CA ALA A 423 -3.83 0.41 -22.54
C ALA A 423 -2.85 0.58 -21.37
N PRO A 424 -3.16 0.08 -20.16
CA PRO A 424 -2.24 0.17 -19.02
C PRO A 424 -1.02 -0.73 -19.26
N ASN A 425 0.18 -0.22 -18.97
CA ASN A 425 1.43 -0.98 -19.19
C ASN A 425 1.97 -1.55 -17.88
N PHE A 426 2.70 -2.67 -17.95
CA PHE A 426 3.37 -3.29 -16.82
C PHE A 426 2.39 -3.65 -15.68
N VAL A 427 1.32 -4.36 -16.02
CA VAL A 427 0.32 -4.85 -15.05
C VAL A 427 0.66 -6.29 -14.68
N THR A 428 0.85 -6.55 -13.39
CA THR A 428 1.10 -7.89 -12.84
C THR A 428 -0.04 -8.29 -11.90
N ILE A 429 -0.69 -9.41 -12.21
CA ILE A 429 -1.72 -10.06 -11.39
C ILE A 429 -1.20 -11.45 -11.03
N ASP A 430 -0.78 -11.63 -9.77
CA ASP A 430 -0.02 -12.81 -9.34
C ASP A 430 -0.52 -13.35 -8.00
N HIS A 431 -0.70 -14.66 -7.84
CA HIS A 431 -1.14 -15.26 -6.56
C HIS A 431 -2.43 -14.64 -6.00
N ASN A 432 -3.49 -14.47 -6.80
CA ASN A 432 -4.80 -14.08 -6.26
C ASN A 432 -5.74 -15.28 -6.25
N THR A 433 -6.61 -15.36 -5.24
CA THR A 433 -7.67 -16.39 -5.16
C THR A 433 -9.03 -15.73 -5.27
N GLY A 434 -9.69 -15.92 -6.41
CA GLY A 434 -11.10 -15.65 -6.61
C GLY A 434 -11.94 -16.91 -6.41
N ASP A 435 -13.06 -16.76 -5.72
CA ASP A 435 -14.09 -17.78 -5.59
C ASP A 435 -15.48 -17.15 -5.73
N SER A 436 -16.48 -17.99 -5.94
CA SER A 436 -17.89 -17.63 -5.91
C SER A 436 -18.65 -18.82 -5.34
N GLU A 437 -19.66 -18.59 -4.50
CA GLU A 437 -20.54 -19.68 -4.06
C GLU A 437 -21.14 -20.43 -5.26
N ASP A 438 -21.37 -21.74 -5.09
CA ASP A 438 -21.90 -22.57 -6.17
C ASP A 438 -23.32 -22.10 -6.55
N GLY A 439 -23.54 -21.81 -7.83
CA GLY A 439 -24.81 -21.30 -8.34
C GLY A 439 -24.93 -19.77 -8.33
N VAL A 440 -23.93 -19.03 -7.82
CA VAL A 440 -23.88 -17.56 -7.98
C VAL A 440 -23.46 -17.20 -9.41
N PRO A 441 -24.19 -16.29 -10.08
CA PRO A 441 -23.80 -15.78 -11.39
C PRO A 441 -22.48 -15.00 -11.34
N VAL A 442 -21.42 -15.60 -11.89
CA VAL A 442 -20.12 -14.94 -12.10
C VAL A 442 -19.99 -14.56 -13.56
N GLY A 443 -19.65 -13.29 -13.82
CA GLY A 443 -19.45 -12.76 -15.16
C GLY A 443 -18.15 -13.23 -15.81
N GLY A 444 -17.07 -13.40 -15.03
CA GLY A 444 -15.79 -13.85 -15.57
C GLY A 444 -14.53 -13.57 -14.76
N VAL A 445 -13.38 -13.91 -15.33
CA VAL A 445 -12.06 -13.59 -14.77
C VAL A 445 -11.65 -12.16 -15.16
N LEU A 446 -11.59 -11.88 -16.46
CA LEU A 446 -11.07 -10.62 -17.02
C LEU A 446 -11.88 -10.17 -18.24
N VAL A 447 -12.25 -8.88 -18.28
CA VAL A 447 -12.60 -8.19 -19.53
C VAL A 447 -11.43 -7.41 -20.05
N ALA A 448 -11.13 -7.56 -21.33
CA ALA A 448 -10.12 -6.78 -22.02
C ALA A 448 -10.72 -5.92 -23.14
N GLY A 449 -10.61 -4.60 -23.04
CA GLY A 449 -10.92 -3.65 -24.12
C GLY A 449 -12.40 -3.23 -24.27
N GLU A 450 -12.60 -2.03 -24.83
CA GLU A 450 -13.91 -1.48 -25.28
C GLU A 450 -13.71 -0.50 -26.47
N GLY A 451 -13.53 -0.97 -27.70
CA GLY A 451 -13.27 -0.10 -28.88
C GLY A 451 -12.22 -0.68 -29.84
N PRO A 452 -11.72 0.11 -30.83
CA PRO A 452 -10.64 -0.34 -31.71
C PRO A 452 -9.44 -0.83 -30.88
N PRO A 453 -8.76 -1.92 -31.28
CA PRO A 453 -7.73 -2.54 -30.45
C PRO A 453 -6.55 -1.60 -30.20
N GLY A 454 -6.31 -1.28 -28.93
CA GLY A 454 -5.03 -0.81 -28.40
C GLY A 454 -4.39 -1.94 -27.59
N THR A 455 -3.06 -2.08 -27.64
CA THR A 455 -2.34 -3.16 -26.96
C THR A 455 -1.69 -2.66 -25.67
N ALA A 456 -1.86 -3.39 -24.58
CA ALA A 456 -1.09 -3.21 -23.36
C ALA A 456 0.25 -3.91 -23.48
N ALA A 457 1.31 -3.26 -23.03
CA ALA A 457 2.63 -3.87 -22.94
C ALA A 457 2.81 -4.52 -21.56
N SER A 458 3.45 -5.69 -21.56
CA SER A 458 3.95 -6.39 -20.38
C SER A 458 2.85 -6.72 -19.36
N PHE A 459 1.81 -7.42 -19.82
CA PHE A 459 0.78 -7.96 -18.95
C PHE A 459 1.20 -9.33 -18.39
N VAL A 460 1.16 -9.50 -17.08
CA VAL A 460 1.46 -10.75 -16.39
C VAL A 460 0.22 -11.19 -15.60
N TYR A 461 -0.27 -12.39 -15.88
CA TYR A 461 -1.33 -13.04 -15.10
C TYR A 461 -0.89 -14.48 -14.78
N LYS A 462 -0.40 -14.73 -13.57
CA LYS A 462 0.16 -16.04 -13.21
C LYS A 462 -0.20 -16.47 -11.78
N ASN A 463 -0.13 -17.77 -11.52
CA ASN A 463 -0.37 -18.35 -10.19
C ASN A 463 -1.71 -17.96 -9.55
N ASN A 464 -2.74 -17.61 -10.34
CA ASN A 464 -4.04 -17.22 -9.81
C ASN A 464 -5.02 -18.41 -9.79
N ILE A 465 -5.98 -18.39 -8.87
CA ILE A 465 -7.19 -19.23 -8.92
C ILE A 465 -8.37 -18.31 -9.19
N ALA A 466 -9.22 -18.64 -10.17
CA ALA A 466 -10.44 -17.87 -10.42
C ALA A 466 -11.56 -18.74 -11.02
N PRO A 467 -12.84 -18.48 -10.68
CA PRO A 467 -13.97 -19.05 -11.40
C PRO A 467 -14.00 -18.51 -12.83
N ARG A 468 -14.24 -19.38 -13.81
CA ARG A 468 -14.43 -18.99 -15.21
C ARG A 468 -15.65 -18.07 -15.37
N GLY A 469 -16.72 -18.33 -14.63
CA GLY A 469 -18.01 -17.65 -14.83
C GLY A 469 -18.59 -17.90 -16.23
N GLN A 470 -19.36 -16.93 -16.74
CA GLN A 470 -19.94 -16.97 -18.09
C GLN A 470 -18.85 -17.06 -19.16
N TYR A 471 -17.83 -16.21 -19.05
CA TYR A 471 -16.62 -16.22 -19.88
C TYR A 471 -15.41 -15.92 -19.01
N GLY A 472 -14.33 -16.69 -19.11
CA GLY A 472 -13.14 -16.45 -18.29
C GLY A 472 -12.40 -15.19 -18.70
N VAL A 473 -11.59 -15.24 -19.75
CA VAL A 473 -10.89 -14.05 -20.29
C VAL A 473 -11.55 -13.69 -21.62
N SER A 474 -12.20 -12.54 -21.70
CA SER A 474 -12.98 -12.14 -22.88
C SER A 474 -12.76 -10.67 -23.23
N GLY A 475 -12.77 -10.33 -24.52
CA GLY A 475 -12.88 -8.95 -24.98
C GLY A 475 -14.22 -8.63 -25.63
N PRO A 476 -14.32 -7.49 -26.34
CA PRO A 476 -15.47 -7.11 -27.15
C PRO A 476 -15.95 -8.23 -28.08
N PRO A 477 -17.25 -8.21 -28.46
CA PRO A 477 -17.81 -9.20 -29.37
C PRO A 477 -16.93 -9.44 -30.61
N GLY A 478 -16.60 -10.71 -30.87
CA GLY A 478 -15.76 -11.13 -31.99
C GLY A 478 -14.29 -11.40 -31.66
N SER A 479 -13.82 -11.06 -30.46
CA SER A 479 -12.43 -11.33 -30.00
C SER A 479 -12.17 -12.79 -29.61
N GLY A 480 -13.21 -13.55 -29.25
CA GLY A 480 -13.08 -14.92 -28.74
C GLY A 480 -12.58 -14.97 -27.29
N GLU A 481 -12.76 -16.09 -26.60
CA GLU A 481 -12.30 -16.26 -25.21
C GLU A 481 -10.85 -16.76 -25.14
N GLY A 482 -10.14 -16.46 -24.05
CA GLY A 482 -8.82 -16.99 -23.73
C GLY A 482 -7.71 -16.36 -24.58
N SER A 483 -6.84 -17.19 -25.15
CA SER A 483 -5.70 -16.80 -25.98
C SER A 483 -6.08 -15.83 -27.09
N ALA A 484 -7.23 -15.99 -27.73
CA ALA A 484 -7.64 -15.07 -28.80
C ALA A 484 -7.80 -13.61 -28.31
N THR A 485 -8.41 -13.43 -27.12
CA THR A 485 -8.47 -12.12 -26.46
C THR A 485 -7.09 -11.66 -25.98
N LEU A 486 -6.31 -12.57 -25.37
CA LEU A 486 -4.98 -12.25 -24.86
C LEU A 486 -4.03 -11.78 -25.98
N ASP A 487 -3.97 -12.49 -27.10
CA ASP A 487 -3.14 -12.16 -28.26
C ASP A 487 -3.55 -10.83 -28.89
N THR A 488 -4.84 -10.49 -28.84
CA THR A 488 -5.39 -9.26 -29.41
C THR A 488 -5.03 -8.03 -28.57
N TYR A 489 -5.17 -8.11 -27.24
CA TYR A 489 -5.08 -6.94 -26.35
C TYR A 489 -3.80 -6.90 -25.50
N PHE A 490 -3.10 -8.03 -25.38
CA PHE A 490 -1.90 -8.22 -24.58
C PHE A 490 -0.89 -9.11 -25.34
N PRO A 491 -0.36 -8.68 -26.50
CA PRO A 491 0.42 -9.54 -27.39
C PRO A 491 1.73 -10.07 -26.78
N ASP A 492 2.23 -9.46 -25.70
CA ASP A 492 3.41 -9.89 -24.93
C ASP A 492 3.05 -10.45 -23.55
N HIS A 493 1.82 -10.96 -23.38
CA HIS A 493 1.35 -11.48 -22.11
C HIS A 493 2.18 -12.67 -21.59
N VAL A 494 2.34 -12.73 -20.28
CA VAL A 494 2.74 -13.93 -19.55
C VAL A 494 1.51 -14.47 -18.83
N PHE A 495 0.98 -15.59 -19.30
CA PHE A 495 -0.17 -16.26 -18.71
C PHE A 495 0.20 -17.70 -18.35
N ALA A 496 0.49 -17.98 -17.08
CA ALA A 496 1.05 -19.26 -16.68
C ALA A 496 0.60 -19.70 -15.29
N ARG A 497 0.46 -21.02 -15.08
CA ARG A 497 0.15 -21.64 -13.78
C ARG A 497 -1.11 -21.08 -13.11
N ASN A 498 -2.11 -20.75 -13.91
CA ASN A 498 -3.41 -20.31 -13.39
C ASN A 498 -4.38 -21.49 -13.31
N VAL A 499 -5.26 -21.50 -12.31
CA VAL A 499 -6.41 -22.40 -12.19
C VAL A 499 -7.66 -21.62 -12.56
N ILE A 500 -8.25 -21.92 -13.71
CA ILE A 500 -9.51 -21.33 -14.17
C ILE A 500 -10.56 -22.42 -14.15
N TRP A 501 -11.49 -22.37 -13.20
CA TRP A 501 -12.36 -23.50 -12.93
C TRP A 501 -13.81 -23.24 -13.35
N GLY A 502 -14.52 -24.28 -13.80
CA GLY A 502 -15.93 -24.19 -14.17
C GLY A 502 -16.34 -25.23 -15.21
N PRO A 503 -17.65 -25.45 -15.39
CA PRO A 503 -18.14 -26.47 -16.31
C PRO A 503 -18.03 -26.05 -17.77
N SER A 504 -18.01 -27.04 -18.66
CA SER A 504 -18.38 -26.88 -20.08
C SER A 504 -17.53 -25.92 -20.91
N PHE A 505 -16.20 -25.97 -20.79
CA PHE A 505 -15.28 -25.31 -21.73
C PHE A 505 -14.02 -26.13 -22.00
N SER A 506 -13.33 -25.82 -23.10
CA SER A 506 -12.05 -26.46 -23.43
C SER A 506 -10.90 -25.67 -22.82
N CYS A 507 -10.05 -26.31 -22.01
CA CYS A 507 -8.85 -25.67 -21.48
C CYS A 507 -7.86 -25.23 -22.57
N ALA A 508 -7.94 -25.83 -23.76
CA ALA A 508 -7.04 -25.53 -24.88
C ALA A 508 -7.22 -24.11 -25.46
N ILE A 509 -8.25 -23.36 -25.03
CA ILE A 509 -8.40 -21.95 -25.40
C ILE A 509 -7.46 -21.04 -24.61
N TYR A 510 -6.78 -21.54 -23.57
CA TYR A 510 -5.83 -20.78 -22.76
C TYR A 510 -4.38 -21.15 -23.09
N PRO A 511 -3.41 -20.27 -22.79
CA PRO A 511 -1.99 -20.59 -22.91
C PRO A 511 -1.61 -21.84 -22.11
N ALA A 512 -0.57 -22.53 -22.60
CA ALA A 512 -0.03 -23.72 -21.96
C ALA A 512 0.32 -23.45 -20.48
N GLU A 513 0.18 -24.47 -19.63
CA GLU A 513 0.29 -24.38 -18.17
C GLU A 513 -0.89 -23.70 -17.44
N THR A 514 -2.00 -23.42 -18.13
CA THR A 514 -3.29 -23.15 -17.48
C THR A 514 -3.97 -24.47 -17.11
N PHE A 515 -4.52 -24.55 -15.90
CA PHE A 515 -5.27 -25.69 -15.39
C PHE A 515 -6.76 -25.36 -15.35
N CYS A 516 -7.59 -26.29 -15.82
CA CYS A 516 -9.03 -26.06 -15.92
C CYS A 516 -9.86 -27.18 -15.29
N PRO A 517 -9.88 -27.28 -13.96
CA PRO A 517 -10.77 -28.22 -13.29
C PRO A 517 -12.24 -27.87 -13.57
N SER A 518 -13.08 -28.89 -13.70
CA SER A 518 -14.51 -28.72 -14.03
C SER A 518 -15.34 -28.17 -12.89
N ALA A 519 -14.88 -28.35 -11.64
CA ALA A 519 -15.61 -27.95 -10.44
C ALA A 519 -14.66 -27.42 -9.36
N SER A 520 -15.19 -26.60 -8.46
CA SER A 520 -14.46 -26.05 -7.30
C SER A 520 -13.89 -27.12 -6.38
N ILE A 521 -14.57 -28.27 -6.26
CA ILE A 521 -14.08 -29.40 -5.44
C ILE A 521 -12.76 -29.99 -5.95
N ASP A 522 -12.52 -29.94 -7.26
CA ASP A 522 -11.32 -30.49 -7.89
C ASP A 522 -10.08 -29.61 -7.62
N ILE A 523 -10.28 -28.38 -7.12
CA ILE A 523 -9.19 -27.48 -6.69
C ILE A 523 -8.53 -28.02 -5.41
N GLY A 524 -9.30 -28.69 -4.54
CA GLY A 524 -8.78 -29.26 -3.30
C GLY A 524 -8.44 -28.22 -2.23
N PHE A 525 -9.31 -27.23 -2.02
CA PHE A 525 -9.26 -26.37 -0.83
C PHE A 525 -9.48 -27.19 0.45
N VAL A 526 -8.86 -26.78 1.56
CA VAL A 526 -8.99 -27.46 2.86
C VAL A 526 -10.44 -27.43 3.37
N ASP A 527 -11.10 -26.27 3.35
CA ASP A 527 -12.50 -26.12 3.76
C ASP A 527 -13.12 -24.88 3.13
N ARG A 528 -13.47 -24.98 1.85
CA ARG A 528 -14.09 -23.89 1.09
C ARG A 528 -15.40 -23.39 1.71
N ALA A 529 -16.22 -24.27 2.29
CA ALA A 529 -17.52 -23.91 2.85
C ALA A 529 -17.41 -22.93 4.03
N ASN A 530 -16.34 -23.07 4.83
CA ASN A 530 -16.00 -22.13 5.89
C ASN A 530 -14.93 -21.12 5.46
N GLN A 531 -14.82 -20.86 4.15
CA GLN A 531 -13.93 -19.84 3.58
C GLN A 531 -12.43 -20.07 3.83
N ASN A 532 -12.01 -21.31 4.08
CA ASN A 532 -10.60 -21.70 4.19
C ASN A 532 -10.07 -22.15 2.82
N TYR A 533 -9.48 -21.20 2.11
CA TYR A 533 -8.95 -21.36 0.75
C TYR A 533 -7.51 -21.87 0.69
N ARG A 534 -6.96 -22.38 1.80
CA ARG A 534 -5.65 -23.05 1.76
C ARG A 534 -5.74 -24.28 0.87
N LEU A 535 -4.71 -24.53 0.08
CA LEU A 535 -4.61 -25.75 -0.71
C LEU A 535 -4.22 -26.94 0.17
N ALA A 536 -5.02 -28.02 0.12
CA ALA A 536 -4.74 -29.26 0.83
C ALA A 536 -3.45 -29.93 0.31
N PRO A 537 -2.67 -30.64 1.14
CA PRO A 537 -1.38 -31.20 0.72
C PRO A 537 -1.42 -32.16 -0.50
N GLY A 538 -2.57 -32.76 -0.79
CA GLY A 538 -2.74 -33.72 -1.89
C GLY A 538 -3.26 -33.12 -3.20
N THR A 539 -3.59 -31.84 -3.25
CA THR A 539 -4.04 -31.21 -4.51
C THR A 539 -2.87 -31.05 -5.48
N PRO A 540 -3.07 -31.24 -6.79
CA PRO A 540 -2.04 -30.99 -7.79
C PRO A 540 -1.55 -29.54 -7.81
N TYR A 541 -2.29 -28.59 -7.23
CA TYR A 541 -1.98 -27.16 -7.30
C TYR A 541 -1.07 -26.67 -6.14
N LYS A 542 -0.77 -27.53 -5.16
CA LYS A 542 0.16 -27.25 -4.05
C LYS A 542 1.59 -27.10 -4.56
N ASN A 543 2.30 -26.04 -4.15
CA ASN A 543 3.69 -25.75 -4.55
C ASN A 543 3.93 -25.73 -6.08
N LEU A 544 2.89 -25.52 -6.89
CA LEU A 544 2.94 -25.60 -8.36
C LEU A 544 3.08 -24.24 -9.05
N GLY A 545 3.06 -23.15 -8.29
CA GLY A 545 3.30 -21.81 -8.81
C GLY A 545 4.67 -21.70 -9.48
N THR A 546 4.82 -20.71 -10.37
CA THR A 546 6.08 -20.44 -11.09
C THR A 546 7.27 -20.18 -10.17
N ASP A 547 7.02 -19.90 -8.89
CA ASP A 547 8.00 -19.62 -7.84
C ASP A 547 8.12 -20.76 -6.80
N GLY A 548 7.45 -21.90 -7.04
CA GLY A 548 7.43 -23.05 -6.13
C GLY A 548 6.47 -22.92 -4.95
N LYS A 549 5.66 -21.85 -4.88
CA LYS A 549 4.58 -21.71 -3.89
C LYS A 549 3.26 -22.28 -4.41
N ASP A 550 2.26 -22.29 -3.54
CA ASP A 550 0.90 -22.65 -3.91
C ASP A 550 0.35 -21.71 -5.00
N ILE A 551 -0.40 -22.27 -5.96
CA ILE A 551 -1.21 -21.44 -6.85
C ILE A 551 -2.35 -20.83 -6.02
N GLY A 552 -2.62 -19.54 -6.23
CA GLY A 552 -3.55 -18.74 -5.44
C GLY A 552 -2.84 -17.88 -4.40
N ALA A 553 -3.62 -17.12 -3.64
CA ALA A 553 -3.15 -16.24 -2.58
C ALA A 553 -2.56 -17.01 -1.39
N ASP A 554 -1.52 -16.43 -0.79
CA ASP A 554 -1.03 -16.82 0.53
C ASP A 554 -2.08 -16.49 1.60
N ILE A 555 -2.95 -17.46 1.90
CA ILE A 555 -4.08 -17.28 2.83
C ILE A 555 -3.62 -17.04 4.26
N ASP A 556 -2.50 -17.62 4.70
CA ASP A 556 -1.96 -17.41 6.04
C ASP A 556 -1.50 -15.95 6.22
N ALA A 557 -0.74 -15.43 5.26
CA ALA A 557 -0.33 -14.03 5.26
C ALA A 557 -1.53 -13.08 5.13
N LEU A 558 -2.47 -13.38 4.22
CA LEU A 558 -3.70 -12.60 4.03
C LEU A 558 -4.50 -12.46 5.32
N GLU A 559 -4.82 -13.58 5.98
CA GLU A 559 -5.61 -13.57 7.22
C GLU A 559 -4.88 -12.84 8.34
N THR A 560 -3.55 -12.98 8.43
CA THR A 560 -2.73 -12.23 9.40
C THR A 560 -2.83 -10.71 9.15
N MET A 561 -2.75 -10.27 7.90
CA MET A 561 -2.79 -8.86 7.55
C MET A 561 -4.19 -8.24 7.68
N THR A 562 -5.26 -9.05 7.69
CA THR A 562 -6.66 -8.59 7.69
C THR A 562 -7.40 -8.82 9.01
N VAL A 563 -6.80 -9.49 9.99
CA VAL A 563 -7.45 -9.95 11.23
C VAL A 563 -8.17 -8.84 12.02
N GLY A 564 -7.61 -7.64 12.07
CA GLY A 564 -8.20 -6.48 12.76
C GLY A 564 -8.96 -5.53 11.83
N ALA A 565 -8.94 -5.75 10.51
CA ALA A 565 -9.46 -4.77 9.56
C ALA A 565 -10.95 -4.45 9.81
N VAL A 566 -11.81 -5.47 9.94
CA VAL A 566 -13.25 -5.30 10.21
C VAL A 566 -13.52 -4.90 11.65
N SER A 567 -12.90 -5.59 12.62
CA SER A 567 -13.17 -5.38 14.05
C SER A 567 -12.61 -4.06 14.59
N GLY A 568 -11.58 -3.52 13.94
CA GLY A 568 -10.84 -2.36 14.42
C GLY A 568 -9.93 -2.67 15.60
N ALA A 569 -9.79 -3.94 15.97
CA ALA A 569 -8.84 -4.36 16.99
C ALA A 569 -7.42 -3.97 16.53
N SER A 570 -6.56 -3.63 17.50
CA SER A 570 -5.14 -3.48 17.21
C SER A 570 -4.65 -4.75 16.53
N ASN A 571 -4.22 -4.64 15.28
CA ASN A 571 -3.50 -5.73 14.67
C ASN A 571 -2.31 -6.06 15.58
N PRO A 572 -2.05 -7.35 15.89
CA PRO A 572 -0.76 -7.71 16.44
C PRO A 572 0.30 -7.13 15.48
N PRO A 573 1.41 -6.55 15.97
CA PRO A 573 2.42 -6.00 15.09
C PRO A 573 2.77 -7.03 14.03
N THR A 574 2.54 -6.72 12.76
CA THR A 574 2.72 -7.71 11.69
C THR A 574 4.08 -7.47 11.05
N PRO A 575 4.91 -8.50 10.87
CA PRO A 575 6.19 -8.32 10.20
C PRO A 575 5.97 -7.91 8.74
N VAL A 576 6.41 -6.71 8.38
CA VAL A 576 6.38 -6.18 7.02
C VAL A 576 7.79 -6.20 6.47
N ARG A 577 8.01 -6.99 5.40
CA ARG A 577 9.23 -6.94 4.58
C ARG A 577 9.04 -5.94 3.44
N GLU A 578 9.94 -4.98 3.34
CA GLU A 578 9.90 -3.91 2.35
C GLU A 578 11.30 -3.52 1.85
N ASN A 579 11.37 -2.88 0.69
CA ASN A 579 12.61 -2.33 0.15
C ASN A 579 13.11 -1.21 1.05
N VAL A 580 14.42 -1.15 1.32
CA VAL A 580 15.03 0.00 2.00
C VAL A 580 14.84 1.24 1.14
N VAL A 581 14.38 2.33 1.76
CA VAL A 581 14.32 3.65 1.14
C VAL A 581 15.46 4.49 1.70
N TRP A 582 16.38 4.87 0.83
CA TRP A 582 17.58 5.61 1.18
C TRP A 582 17.30 7.11 1.37
N THR A 583 17.87 7.69 2.42
CA THR A 583 17.91 9.11 2.74
C THR A 583 19.33 9.49 3.19
N ASN A 584 19.60 10.77 3.41
CA ASN A 584 20.91 11.30 3.83
C ASN A 584 22.07 10.83 2.92
N LEU A 585 21.83 10.78 1.60
CA LEU A 585 22.81 10.31 0.63
C LEU A 585 24.00 11.26 0.61
N VAL A 586 25.19 10.74 0.91
CA VAL A 586 26.44 11.47 0.73
C VAL A 586 27.39 10.65 -0.12
N ASN A 587 27.86 11.27 -1.21
CA ASN A 587 28.79 10.69 -2.18
C ASN A 587 28.35 9.35 -2.82
N VAL A 588 27.09 9.00 -2.67
CA VAL A 588 26.42 7.84 -3.27
C VAL A 588 25.23 8.27 -4.12
N ILE A 589 24.87 7.44 -5.09
CA ILE A 589 23.59 7.51 -5.80
C ILE A 589 22.78 6.27 -5.44
N ALA A 590 21.49 6.45 -5.18
CA ALA A 590 20.54 5.36 -5.00
C ALA A 590 19.91 4.92 -6.33
N HIS A 591 19.82 3.61 -6.53
CA HIS A 591 19.07 2.96 -7.61
C HIS A 591 18.04 2.02 -6.99
N GLY A 592 16.83 2.52 -6.76
CA GLY A 592 15.81 1.82 -5.97
C GLY A 592 16.32 1.57 -4.55
N ASN A 593 16.38 0.31 -4.14
CA ASN A 593 16.89 -0.11 -2.84
C ASN A 593 18.38 -0.49 -2.84
N SER A 594 19.13 0.01 -3.81
CA SER A 594 20.58 -0.21 -3.94
C SER A 594 21.34 1.13 -3.90
N LEU A 595 22.59 1.11 -3.48
CA LEU A 595 23.49 2.26 -3.45
C LEU A 595 24.73 1.99 -4.30
N GLN A 596 25.27 3.02 -4.92
CA GLN A 596 26.60 3.02 -5.53
C GLN A 596 27.38 4.25 -5.09
N LYS A 597 28.64 4.09 -4.66
CA LYS A 597 29.55 5.23 -4.45
C LYS A 597 29.98 5.80 -5.79
N THR A 598 29.72 7.08 -6.00
CA THR A 598 29.98 7.78 -7.28
C THR A 598 30.83 9.04 -7.14
N SER A 599 31.06 9.52 -5.92
CA SER A 599 31.94 10.68 -5.63
C SER A 599 32.65 10.52 -4.29
N GLY A 600 33.35 11.57 -3.84
CA GLY A 600 34.27 11.50 -2.70
C GLY A 600 35.64 10.93 -3.09
N CYS A 601 36.48 10.63 -2.11
CA CYS A 601 37.76 9.96 -2.34
C CYS A 601 37.64 8.43 -2.30
N ASP A 602 38.45 7.76 -3.13
CA ASP A 602 38.55 6.30 -3.16
C ASP A 602 39.30 5.80 -1.93
N GLY A 603 38.66 4.90 -1.17
CA GLY A 603 39.19 4.35 0.08
C GLY A 603 38.85 5.16 1.33
N CYS A 604 38.04 6.21 1.23
CA CYS A 604 37.68 7.09 2.34
C CYS A 604 36.29 6.77 2.91
N GLU A 605 36.14 6.94 4.23
CA GLU A 605 34.85 6.92 4.93
C GLU A 605 34.08 8.23 4.75
N ASP A 606 33.81 8.59 3.49
CA ASP A 606 33.13 9.84 3.13
C ASP A 606 31.86 9.60 2.30
N ALA A 607 31.38 8.35 2.20
CA ALA A 607 30.15 8.04 1.48
C ALA A 607 29.28 7.03 2.21
N GLY A 608 27.97 7.26 2.17
CA GLY A 608 26.97 6.48 2.88
C GLY A 608 25.57 7.04 2.66
N ALA A 609 24.59 6.30 3.17
CA ALA A 609 23.20 6.68 3.25
C ALA A 609 22.51 5.86 4.35
N THR A 610 21.40 6.38 4.87
CA THR A 610 20.58 5.72 5.88
C THR A 610 19.18 5.40 5.38
N SER A 611 18.46 4.50 6.04
CA SER A 611 17.06 4.25 5.72
C SER A 611 16.11 5.23 6.37
N VAL A 612 15.01 5.51 5.67
CA VAL A 612 13.81 6.14 6.26
C VAL A 612 13.14 5.18 7.26
N GLN A 613 13.16 3.88 6.98
CA GLN A 613 12.53 2.88 7.84
C GLN A 613 13.32 2.62 9.12
N GLN A 614 12.61 2.23 10.17
CA GLN A 614 13.17 1.90 11.48
C GLN A 614 12.58 0.61 12.05
N ILE A 615 13.40 -0.20 12.71
CA ILE A 615 12.98 -1.28 13.58
C ILE A 615 12.82 -0.67 14.98
N THR A 616 11.59 -0.66 15.49
CA THR A 616 11.23 -0.09 16.81
C THR A 616 10.93 -1.16 17.86
N GLY A 617 10.78 -2.41 17.41
CA GLY A 617 10.32 -3.54 18.22
C GLY A 617 11.41 -4.59 18.46
N PRO A 618 11.11 -5.61 19.29
CA PRO A 618 12.05 -6.63 19.69
C PRO A 618 12.48 -7.58 18.56
N ASP A 619 11.82 -7.50 17.40
CA ASP A 619 12.05 -8.34 16.24
C ASP A 619 12.10 -7.50 14.95
N GLY A 620 12.97 -7.86 14.02
CA GLY A 620 13.15 -7.19 12.74
C GLY A 620 14.48 -7.56 12.08
N TYR A 621 14.72 -7.19 10.83
CA TYR A 621 16.03 -7.35 10.22
C TYR A 621 16.28 -6.41 9.06
N VAL A 622 17.55 -6.21 8.70
CA VAL A 622 17.96 -5.76 7.37
C VAL A 622 18.67 -6.88 6.64
N GLU A 623 18.48 -6.96 5.33
CA GLU A 623 19.11 -7.94 4.45
C GLU A 623 19.61 -7.24 3.17
N PHE A 624 20.77 -7.64 2.67
CA PHE A 624 21.35 -7.10 1.43
C PHE A 624 22.18 -8.18 0.71
N THR A 625 22.37 -8.01 -0.59
CA THR A 625 23.16 -8.91 -1.43
C THR A 625 24.53 -8.31 -1.73
N ALA A 626 25.60 -9.10 -1.59
CA ALA A 626 26.93 -8.73 -2.04
C ALA A 626 27.06 -8.94 -3.55
N SER A 627 27.36 -7.88 -4.30
CA SER A 627 27.45 -7.96 -5.76
C SER A 627 28.88 -8.15 -6.28
N GLU A 628 29.88 -7.71 -5.51
CA GLU A 628 31.28 -7.69 -5.89
C GLU A 628 32.23 -8.08 -4.73
N PRO A 629 33.32 -8.83 -4.97
CA PRO A 629 34.25 -9.29 -3.94
C PRO A 629 35.48 -8.38 -3.74
N THR A 630 35.55 -7.25 -4.44
CA THR A 630 36.79 -6.46 -4.59
C THR A 630 36.72 -5.07 -3.96
N THR A 631 35.67 -4.75 -3.23
CA THR A 631 35.42 -3.41 -2.67
C THR A 631 35.24 -3.45 -1.17
N LEU A 632 35.64 -2.36 -0.50
CA LEU A 632 35.44 -2.13 0.93
C LEU A 632 34.15 -1.32 1.17
N ARG A 633 33.23 -1.90 1.96
CA ARG A 633 31.95 -1.28 2.36
C ARG A 633 31.35 -1.99 3.57
N ALA A 634 30.47 -1.32 4.29
CA ALA A 634 29.69 -1.91 5.38
C ALA A 634 28.23 -1.48 5.28
N LEU A 635 27.34 -2.36 5.74
CA LEU A 635 25.93 -2.06 5.98
C LEU A 635 25.53 -2.63 7.33
N GLY A 636 24.68 -1.91 8.06
CA GLY A 636 24.24 -2.33 9.37
C GLY A 636 22.94 -1.73 9.86
N LEU A 637 22.67 -1.96 11.14
CA LEU A 637 21.63 -1.32 11.92
C LEU A 637 22.28 -0.34 12.91
N SER A 638 21.76 0.88 13.01
CA SER A 638 22.27 1.92 13.93
C SER A 638 21.16 2.69 14.64
N ASN A 639 21.39 3.11 15.88
CA ASN A 639 20.56 4.00 16.67
C ASN A 639 20.96 5.47 16.45
N GLY A 640 20.66 5.99 15.27
CA GLY A 640 21.03 7.33 14.86
C GLY A 640 21.91 7.31 13.63
N ASN A 641 22.44 8.48 13.28
CA ASN A 641 23.42 8.68 12.20
C ASN A 641 24.10 10.03 12.45
N THR A 642 25.38 10.02 12.79
CA THR A 642 26.17 11.22 13.04
C THR A 642 27.13 11.57 11.91
N ASP A 643 27.62 10.58 11.15
CA ASP A 643 28.50 10.79 10.00
C ASP A 643 28.43 9.62 8.97
N MET A 644 29.53 9.31 8.27
CA MET A 644 29.61 8.26 7.23
C MET A 644 30.68 7.21 7.58
N THR A 645 31.18 7.22 8.81
CA THR A 645 32.23 6.31 9.26
C THR A 645 31.66 4.96 9.62
N ALA A 646 32.47 3.90 9.53
CA ALA A 646 32.04 2.58 9.97
C ALA A 646 31.71 2.56 11.48
N ALA A 647 32.29 3.47 12.25
CA ALA A 647 32.10 3.57 13.69
C ALA A 647 30.71 4.07 14.09
N ASP A 648 30.03 4.80 13.20
CA ASP A 648 28.65 5.28 13.40
C ASP A 648 27.61 4.15 13.31
N ILE A 649 28.00 2.99 12.77
CA ILE A 649 27.10 1.84 12.60
C ILE A 649 27.21 0.91 13.82
N ASP A 650 26.17 0.90 14.66
CA ASP A 650 26.14 0.09 15.89
C ASP A 650 26.35 -1.41 15.63
N PHE A 651 25.69 -1.95 14.59
CA PHE A 651 25.69 -3.38 14.25
C PHE A 651 25.84 -3.59 12.74
N ALA A 652 27.06 -3.86 12.26
CA ALA A 652 27.39 -3.94 10.84
C ALA A 652 27.96 -5.29 10.39
N ILE A 653 27.80 -5.54 9.08
CA ILE A 653 28.60 -6.52 8.35
C ILE A 653 29.48 -5.74 7.38
N ALA A 654 30.80 -5.89 7.52
CA ALA A 654 31.76 -5.32 6.60
C ALA A 654 32.14 -6.33 5.52
N LEU A 655 32.30 -5.84 4.29
CA LEU A 655 32.76 -6.58 3.12
C LEU A 655 34.08 -5.97 2.66
N TRP A 656 35.13 -6.78 2.62
CA TRP A 656 36.51 -6.40 2.36
C TRP A 656 36.94 -6.65 0.91
N PRO A 657 37.92 -5.88 0.38
CA PRO A 657 38.27 -5.84 -1.04
C PRO A 657 39.04 -7.08 -1.55
N PHE A 658 39.12 -8.13 -0.74
CA PHE A 658 39.71 -9.41 -1.08
C PHE A 658 38.70 -10.57 -0.94
N GLY A 659 37.39 -10.28 -0.91
CA GLY A 659 36.31 -11.26 -0.76
C GLY A 659 36.18 -11.79 0.65
N GLY A 660 36.55 -10.98 1.65
CA GLY A 660 36.43 -11.28 3.07
C GLY A 660 35.26 -10.54 3.70
N THR A 661 34.64 -11.08 4.74
CA THR A 661 33.57 -10.43 5.50
C THR A 661 33.71 -10.74 6.98
N ASP A 662 33.42 -9.75 7.82
CA ASP A 662 33.37 -9.89 9.28
C ASP A 662 32.22 -9.05 9.86
N VAL A 663 31.85 -9.37 11.09
CA VAL A 663 30.91 -8.58 11.89
C VAL A 663 31.67 -7.45 12.57
N ARG A 664 31.08 -6.27 12.56
CA ARG A 664 31.58 -5.06 13.22
C ARG A 664 30.48 -4.48 14.11
N GLU A 665 30.83 -4.10 15.33
CA GLU A 665 29.93 -3.37 16.23
C GLU A 665 30.63 -2.09 16.66
N ASN A 666 30.14 -0.92 16.24
CA ASN A 666 30.85 0.37 16.36
C ASN A 666 32.28 0.31 15.77
N ASP A 667 32.41 -0.28 14.56
CA ASP A 667 33.68 -0.64 13.88
C ASP A 667 34.64 -1.58 14.64
N VAL A 668 34.24 -2.08 15.82
CA VAL A 668 35.05 -3.06 16.57
C VAL A 668 34.66 -4.47 16.14
N TRP A 669 35.66 -5.30 15.86
CA TRP A 669 35.44 -6.74 15.65
C TRP A 669 35.17 -7.42 17.00
N PRO A 670 33.98 -8.02 17.23
CA PRO A 670 33.70 -8.66 18.51
C PRO A 670 34.61 -9.86 18.76
N PRO A 671 35.19 -10.02 19.97
CA PRO A 671 36.22 -11.02 20.25
C PRO A 671 35.75 -12.48 20.09
N ASP A 672 34.46 -12.72 20.27
CA ASP A 672 33.83 -14.05 20.14
C ASP A 672 33.20 -14.29 18.76
N SER A 673 33.27 -13.31 17.86
CA SER A 673 32.77 -13.45 16.49
C SER A 673 33.78 -14.23 15.64
N PRO A 674 33.33 -15.15 14.76
CA PRO A 674 34.25 -15.89 13.90
C PRO A 674 35.16 -14.95 13.12
N SER A 675 36.41 -15.37 12.95
CA SER A 675 37.36 -14.69 12.07
C SER A 675 36.81 -14.51 10.67
N LEU A 676 37.34 -13.51 9.97
CA LEU A 676 36.99 -13.15 8.61
C LEU A 676 36.61 -14.36 7.74
N THR A 677 35.34 -14.38 7.32
CA THR A 677 34.75 -15.41 6.46
C THR A 677 34.84 -14.98 5.00
N ARG A 678 34.82 -15.92 4.05
CA ARG A 678 34.81 -15.58 2.61
C ARG A 678 33.40 -15.28 2.13
N TYR A 679 33.27 -14.40 1.15
CA TYR A 679 32.02 -14.19 0.41
C TYR A 679 32.26 -14.13 -1.10
N VAL A 680 31.22 -14.46 -1.86
CA VAL A 680 31.19 -14.39 -3.32
C VAL A 680 29.98 -13.56 -3.78
N PRO A 681 30.02 -13.01 -5.01
CA PRO A 681 28.84 -12.36 -5.59
C PRO A 681 27.59 -13.23 -5.52
N GLY A 682 26.48 -12.65 -5.06
CA GLY A 682 25.20 -13.33 -4.85
C GLY A 682 24.96 -13.81 -3.41
N ASP A 683 25.97 -13.79 -2.54
CA ASP A 683 25.76 -14.04 -1.11
C ASP A 683 24.83 -12.98 -0.50
N VAL A 684 23.90 -13.43 0.33
CA VAL A 684 22.93 -12.61 1.04
C VAL A 684 23.30 -12.52 2.51
N PHE A 685 23.42 -11.30 3.02
CA PHE A 685 23.73 -10.99 4.41
C PHE A 685 22.51 -10.45 5.11
N ARG A 686 22.29 -10.86 6.36
CA ARG A 686 21.20 -10.36 7.20
C ARG A 686 21.69 -10.01 8.59
N ILE A 687 21.19 -8.90 9.11
CA ILE A 687 21.41 -8.44 10.48
C ILE A 687 20.02 -8.34 11.10
N ALA A 688 19.70 -9.28 11.97
CA ALA A 688 18.38 -9.45 12.56
C ALA A 688 18.39 -9.10 14.03
N VAL A 689 17.38 -8.39 14.48
CA VAL A 689 16.99 -8.32 15.89
C VAL A 689 15.96 -9.41 16.11
N GLU A 690 16.22 -10.30 17.04
CA GLU A 690 15.36 -11.44 17.34
C GLU A 690 15.25 -11.57 18.85
N SER A 691 14.07 -11.25 19.39
CA SER A 691 13.82 -11.14 20.82
C SER A 691 14.82 -10.23 21.54
N ARG A 692 15.09 -9.05 20.95
CA ARG A 692 16.07 -8.04 21.40
C ARG A 692 17.53 -8.50 21.38
N VAL A 693 17.85 -9.58 20.66
CA VAL A 693 19.23 -10.03 20.46
C VAL A 693 19.59 -9.84 18.99
N VAL A 694 20.71 -9.15 18.73
CA VAL A 694 21.19 -8.98 17.35
C VAL A 694 21.90 -10.24 16.89
N ARG A 695 21.49 -10.78 15.74
CA ARG A 695 22.06 -11.97 15.10
C ARG A 695 22.43 -11.66 13.65
N TYR A 696 23.59 -12.18 13.24
CA TYR A 696 24.18 -11.96 11.94
C TYR A 696 24.12 -13.25 11.14
N TYR A 697 23.65 -13.18 9.89
CA TYR A 697 23.50 -14.35 9.03
C TYR A 697 24.13 -14.13 7.67
N LYS A 698 24.58 -15.23 7.08
CA LYS A 698 24.97 -15.33 5.67
C LYS A 698 24.24 -16.49 5.02
N ASN A 699 23.48 -16.24 3.96
CA ASN A 699 22.67 -17.24 3.25
C ASN A 699 21.79 -18.06 4.21
N GLY A 700 21.21 -17.40 5.22
CA GLY A 700 20.39 -18.02 6.26
C GLY A 700 21.18 -18.77 7.36
N THR A 701 22.51 -18.89 7.26
CA THR A 701 23.34 -19.52 8.29
C THR A 701 23.81 -18.48 9.30
N LEU A 702 23.61 -18.75 10.59
CA LEU A 702 24.05 -17.88 11.69
C LEU A 702 25.58 -17.77 11.69
N LEU A 703 26.10 -16.55 11.62
CA LEU A 703 27.51 -16.22 11.77
C LEU A 703 27.85 -15.89 13.23
N TYR A 704 27.06 -15.03 13.86
CA TYR A 704 27.33 -14.49 15.20
C TYR A 704 26.06 -14.01 15.88
N GLU A 705 26.04 -14.11 17.21
CA GLU A 705 25.02 -13.53 18.08
C GLU A 705 25.68 -12.48 18.97
N SER A 706 25.21 -11.24 18.90
CA SER A 706 25.74 -10.13 19.65
C SER A 706 25.56 -10.30 21.15
N LYS A 707 26.52 -9.79 21.92
CA LYS A 707 26.40 -9.59 23.37
C LYS A 707 25.86 -8.22 23.73
N ASN A 708 25.81 -7.30 22.77
CA ASN A 708 25.29 -5.96 22.93
C ASN A 708 23.79 -5.96 22.63
N ALA A 709 23.02 -5.39 23.54
CA ALA A 709 21.59 -5.19 23.32
C ALA A 709 21.39 -4.00 22.38
N PRO A 710 20.50 -4.10 21.38
CA PRO A 710 20.19 -2.98 20.51
C PRO A 710 19.44 -1.88 21.28
N LEU A 711 19.79 -0.64 20.99
CA LEU A 711 19.01 0.53 21.37
C LEU A 711 18.07 0.90 20.22
N PHE A 712 16.78 0.98 20.51
CA PHE A 712 15.77 1.31 19.50
C PHE A 712 15.48 2.82 19.50
N PRO A 713 15.03 3.38 18.35
CA PRO A 713 14.84 2.72 17.05
C PRO A 713 16.16 2.44 16.32
N LEU A 714 16.20 1.37 15.51
CA LEU A 714 17.32 1.07 14.62
C LEU A 714 16.96 1.39 13.17
N LEU A 715 17.75 2.21 12.49
CA LEU A 715 17.70 2.42 11.04
C LEU A 715 18.77 1.58 10.33
N VAL A 716 18.65 1.39 9.02
CA VAL A 716 19.72 0.84 8.19
C VAL A 716 20.74 1.94 7.93
N ASP A 717 22.01 1.63 8.12
CA ASP A 717 23.11 2.56 7.91
C ASP A 717 24.21 1.94 7.05
N THR A 718 24.95 2.76 6.32
CA THR A 718 25.95 2.32 5.35
C THR A 718 27.18 3.21 5.29
N THR A 719 28.33 2.58 5.05
CA THR A 719 29.56 3.26 4.66
C THR A 719 30.17 2.57 3.44
N LEU A 720 30.53 3.35 2.42
CA LEU A 720 31.10 2.87 1.17
C LEU A 720 32.45 3.55 0.95
N LEU A 721 33.53 2.78 1.01
CA LEU A 721 34.88 3.33 0.94
C LEU A 721 35.45 3.27 -0.47
N THR A 722 35.38 2.10 -1.12
CA THR A 722 35.93 1.94 -2.48
C THR A 722 35.02 2.58 -3.53
N MET A 723 35.59 3.34 -4.45
CA MET A 723 34.86 3.95 -5.58
C MET A 723 34.16 2.87 -6.42
N ASN A 724 32.93 3.15 -6.86
CA ASN A 724 32.03 2.21 -7.53
C ASN A 724 31.56 1.00 -6.70
N SER A 725 31.87 0.95 -5.40
CA SER A 725 31.28 -0.06 -4.52
C SER A 725 29.77 0.07 -4.44
N THR A 726 29.10 -1.05 -4.17
CA THR A 726 27.64 -1.12 -4.16
C THR A 726 27.08 -1.86 -2.95
N ILE A 727 25.92 -1.38 -2.48
CA ILE A 727 25.00 -2.18 -1.67
C ILE A 727 23.83 -2.54 -2.59
N THR A 728 23.49 -3.82 -2.72
CA THR A 728 22.43 -4.25 -3.65
C THR A 728 21.28 -4.97 -2.97
N ASN A 729 20.06 -4.74 -3.47
CA ASN A 729 18.84 -5.40 -3.02
C ASN A 729 18.60 -5.28 -1.51
N ALA A 730 18.81 -4.10 -0.92
CA ALA A 730 18.61 -3.92 0.50
C ALA A 730 17.11 -3.97 0.86
N VAL A 731 16.74 -4.82 1.80
CA VAL A 731 15.37 -4.96 2.30
C VAL A 731 15.38 -4.91 3.81
N ILE A 732 14.33 -4.35 4.39
CA ILE A 732 14.11 -4.28 5.83
C ILE A 732 12.81 -5.00 6.17
N LEU A 733 12.84 -5.82 7.22
CA LEU A 733 11.66 -6.34 7.86
C LEU A 733 11.49 -5.69 9.22
N ARG A 734 10.32 -5.12 9.47
CA ARG A 734 9.96 -4.51 10.75
C ARG A 734 8.53 -4.85 11.09
N TYR A 735 8.25 -4.92 12.38
CA TYR A 735 6.89 -5.11 12.86
C TYR A 735 6.16 -3.77 12.80
N ARG A 736 4.99 -3.76 12.18
CA ARG A 736 4.14 -2.58 12.03
C ARG A 736 2.83 -2.73 12.77
#